data_AF-A0A255DF14-F1
#
_entry.id   AF-A0A255DF14-F1
#
_cell.length_a   1.000
_cell.length_b   1.000
_cell.length_c   1.000
_cell.angle_alpha   90.00
_cell.angle_beta   90.00
_cell.angle_gamma   90.00
#
_symmetry.space_group_name_H-M   'P 1'
#
loop_
_entity.id
_entity.type
_entity.pdbx_description
1 polymer ?
#
loop_
_entity_poly.entity_id
_entity_poly.type
_entity_poly.pdbx_seq_one_letter_code
_entity_poly.pdbx_strand_id
1 'polypeptide(L)'
;MHEKDDVVTALIELLTPGKPMLPKELSLAPELVEWVVWRLGIDQRLRVGDVVWFLLEEAVCPLDGRMQSPELDAARFLLALGDDLPQEPHDLVPGTNITFAAACALARTDLPAGAKPDFAFVRHRQAMATTRFPQWGHVTSWTRSKVEKQSQGGAPKKVAVALYDELDRLLRDEGLRANLVSFYRGNLAKAGLPVDASSDDHASEAHGAVAKTSIATDPAAASDIRELVELFGHDNFPAVAESNPYVLGATESHYGDRRSYGLHDRYVARTRNKFDETLVTSISANDFTLIVGPSKAGKTRSAFEAIRGVFGDHGIVVPVPGRLSELVAHPLVAETTTPLVIWLDDLDLYLGPSDPLTPALLDQLLARPGDTRLLGTLRSEQRAFLLGDEVAPEDDRRGSTAWLFDPRCVDDVPGIGHSGPGGGAPVIDHEWSRPTNGSIRHVRQILHRAATIDLDHTTIDADEQLAAASEYADEDFQFGLGATLACAPELLRLYRDAEHWQQPVLHAVLRAAIDWARCGRNDPIPEQVLARLAEKQLRTFRSDLAATPELLLQAIEQARTPRRSDGKAVALISHFLDDGTRGYKAFAYLVSADDEAGAVRLIGEDRWDDALQSADAPTAYGVMLAAYWRGLLSTAFHIGRSAAELGSTDAMHMSGYLYETGDPPDSQSALIWYRRGADLGDLSCRLHAARLLSLSEDASERDEARRYYALAAATGDISATYAYAHFLMLQPEASSQDEAIELFTVCADAGDADAMHHLGLLLTERDNADIEVAKHWLTEASRRNITDADIGLGHLLLRHQDPPRVAEAKRCFQRAVDGENTRGLVGLADIAENFSTNPDRKRADRLYKQAALTGDAYAMHSYGVRFMLQSSSSDDARYWLSRAADTGDIQAKLDLGRFLIAQPEPDDRRIGFQHIVDVAQRGHIPAMCQLGELYRDNHPAVMEQPGEQKSRWWRRWLRGSRQVNDNLKYSVAWYTRAAERRHVHAMMELVQIFLYRYDPPSLGMARQWSERAAHEGETEAMYSMAYIIGHQWSPPDLEGAIAWYTKAADAGHLVARYKLGIIARAETPEESRDHFEEALRNGYCDALPELIDLLLEEFDDPERAVAWSVAAANAGDVGAMLWAAHLLNDVVDPPRPKDARRWLTAAAKLDVPSAMWDLADLLDGLEPPRSREANRWRERAAQIEAEASDS
;
A
#
# COMPACT_ATOMS: atom_id res chain seq x y z
N MET A 1 -32.39 -36.56 -25.79
CA MET A 1 -31.51 -37.15 -26.81
C MET A 1 -30.71 -38.24 -26.11
N HIS A 2 -30.75 -39.48 -26.59
CA HIS A 2 -30.35 -40.66 -25.78
C HIS A 2 -29.10 -41.42 -26.29
N GLU A 3 -28.35 -40.91 -27.27
CA GLU A 3 -27.05 -41.47 -27.65
C GLU A 3 -25.97 -40.37 -27.79
N LYS A 4 -24.73 -40.71 -27.42
CA LYS A 4 -23.57 -39.80 -27.28
C LYS A 4 -23.16 -39.15 -28.62
N ASP A 5 -23.42 -39.84 -29.73
CA ASP A 5 -23.06 -39.41 -31.08
C ASP A 5 -24.00 -38.31 -31.62
N ASP A 6 -25.23 -38.22 -31.11
CA ASP A 6 -26.19 -37.19 -31.52
C ASP A 6 -25.82 -35.80 -30.98
N VAL A 7 -25.19 -35.72 -29.81
CA VAL A 7 -24.80 -34.45 -29.16
C VAL A 7 -23.59 -33.82 -29.86
N VAL A 8 -22.61 -34.64 -30.26
CA VAL A 8 -21.43 -34.19 -31.01
C VAL A 8 -21.84 -33.75 -32.43
N THR A 9 -22.75 -34.49 -33.07
CA THR A 9 -23.28 -34.12 -34.39
C THR A 9 -24.07 -32.81 -34.33
N ALA A 10 -24.88 -32.59 -33.29
CA ALA A 10 -25.62 -31.33 -33.09
C ALA A 10 -24.70 -30.13 -32.82
N LEU A 11 -23.60 -30.33 -32.09
CA LEU A 11 -22.59 -29.29 -31.84
C LEU A 11 -21.82 -28.92 -33.11
N ILE A 12 -21.48 -29.89 -33.96
CA ILE A 12 -20.83 -29.65 -35.26
C ILE A 12 -21.77 -28.90 -36.21
N GLU A 13 -23.06 -29.25 -36.26
CA GLU A 13 -24.06 -28.51 -37.06
C GLU A 13 -24.26 -27.06 -36.58
N LEU A 14 -24.15 -26.79 -35.28
CA LEU A 14 -24.23 -25.45 -34.68
C LEU A 14 -23.01 -24.56 -34.99
N LEU A 15 -21.86 -25.16 -35.32
CA LEU A 15 -20.57 -24.46 -35.53
C LEU A 15 -20.18 -24.34 -37.02
N THR A 16 -21.05 -24.76 -37.95
CA THR A 16 -20.80 -24.62 -39.40
C THR A 16 -21.01 -23.16 -39.88
N PRO A 17 -20.08 -22.54 -40.64
CA PRO A 17 -20.20 -21.13 -41.05
C PRO A 17 -21.38 -20.89 -42.02
N GLY A 18 -22.16 -19.83 -41.79
CA GLY A 18 -23.23 -19.37 -42.70
C GLY A 18 -24.61 -19.13 -42.07
N LYS A 19 -24.78 -19.33 -40.76
CA LYS A 19 -25.99 -18.93 -40.01
C LYS A 19 -25.68 -17.80 -39.02
N PRO A 20 -26.65 -16.89 -38.74
CA PRO A 20 -26.41 -15.71 -37.92
C PRO A 20 -26.05 -16.07 -36.46
N MET A 21 -25.12 -15.30 -35.90
CA MET A 21 -24.56 -15.39 -34.54
C MET A 21 -25.50 -15.97 -33.47
N LEU A 22 -25.00 -16.97 -32.74
CA LEU A 22 -25.61 -17.48 -31.51
C LEU A 22 -25.67 -16.37 -30.43
N PRO A 23 -26.78 -16.24 -29.67
CA PRO A 23 -26.89 -15.30 -28.57
C PRO A 23 -25.97 -15.69 -27.40
N LYS A 24 -25.44 -14.68 -26.69
CA LYS A 24 -24.42 -14.76 -25.62
C LYS A 24 -24.74 -15.65 -24.40
N GLU A 25 -25.89 -16.33 -24.35
CA GLU A 25 -26.30 -17.15 -23.21
C GLU A 25 -26.91 -18.47 -23.71
N LEU A 26 -26.05 -19.44 -24.02
CA LEU A 26 -26.45 -20.85 -24.08
C LEU A 26 -26.58 -21.35 -22.63
N SER A 27 -27.80 -21.36 -22.12
CA SER A 27 -28.16 -22.13 -20.92
C SER A 27 -27.99 -23.61 -21.25
N LEU A 28 -26.86 -24.20 -20.88
CA LEU A 28 -26.68 -25.66 -20.93
C LEU A 28 -27.80 -26.32 -20.13
N ALA A 29 -28.38 -27.39 -20.68
CA ALA A 29 -29.44 -28.13 -20.00
C ALA A 29 -28.91 -28.60 -18.62
N PRO A 30 -29.66 -28.38 -17.52
CA PRO A 30 -29.21 -28.68 -16.16
C PRO A 30 -28.67 -30.10 -16.00
N GLU A 31 -29.21 -31.06 -16.76
CA GLU A 31 -28.80 -32.46 -16.73
C GLU A 31 -27.35 -32.69 -17.21
N LEU A 32 -26.84 -31.86 -18.11
CA LEU A 32 -25.46 -31.95 -18.61
C LEU A 32 -24.45 -31.42 -17.58
N VAL A 33 -24.83 -30.34 -16.88
CA VAL A 33 -24.02 -29.75 -15.80
C VAL A 33 -24.00 -30.67 -14.58
N GLU A 34 -25.14 -31.26 -14.21
CA GLU A 34 -25.21 -32.27 -13.15
C GLU A 34 -24.37 -33.51 -13.47
N TRP A 35 -24.36 -33.97 -14.72
CA TRP A 35 -23.54 -35.12 -15.11
C TRP A 35 -22.03 -34.85 -14.99
N VAL A 36 -21.56 -33.67 -15.39
CA VAL A 36 -20.15 -33.25 -15.28
C VAL A 36 -19.74 -33.04 -13.82
N VAL A 37 -20.59 -32.38 -13.03
CA VAL A 37 -20.38 -32.15 -11.58
C VAL A 37 -20.32 -33.48 -10.82
N TRP A 38 -21.21 -34.42 -11.13
CA TRP A 38 -21.23 -35.75 -10.50
C TRP A 38 -20.00 -36.59 -10.87
N ARG A 39 -19.50 -36.50 -12.11
CA ARG A 39 -18.31 -37.25 -12.56
C ARG A 39 -17.01 -36.72 -11.96
N LEU A 40 -16.92 -35.41 -11.72
CA LEU A 40 -15.69 -34.75 -11.26
C LEU A 40 -15.64 -34.55 -9.74
N GLY A 41 -16.77 -34.68 -9.03
CA GLY A 41 -16.81 -34.56 -7.56
C GLY A 41 -16.48 -33.14 -7.05
N ILE A 42 -16.80 -32.11 -7.82
CA ILE A 42 -16.49 -30.70 -7.51
C ILE A 42 -17.80 -29.93 -7.26
N ASP A 43 -17.88 -29.13 -6.21
CA ASP A 43 -19.05 -28.30 -5.89
C ASP A 43 -19.15 -27.06 -6.82
N GLN A 44 -20.39 -26.68 -7.15
CA GLN A 44 -20.77 -26.03 -8.42
C GLN A 44 -20.23 -24.60 -8.64
N ARG A 45 -19.50 -24.37 -9.75
CA ARG A 45 -19.46 -23.15 -10.61
C ARG A 45 -18.41 -23.30 -11.73
N LEU A 46 -18.77 -23.89 -12.87
CA LEU A 46 -17.93 -23.90 -14.08
C LEU A 46 -18.49 -22.96 -15.16
N ARG A 47 -17.62 -22.24 -15.89
CA ARG A 47 -18.02 -21.37 -17.01
C ARG A 47 -18.13 -22.20 -18.30
N VAL A 48 -19.03 -21.79 -19.21
CA VAL A 48 -19.31 -22.50 -20.48
C VAL A 48 -18.05 -22.70 -21.34
N GLY A 49 -17.09 -21.76 -21.29
CA GLY A 49 -15.80 -21.89 -21.99
C GLY A 49 -14.93 -23.04 -21.47
N ASP A 50 -14.95 -23.29 -20.17
CA ASP A 50 -14.20 -24.38 -19.52
C ASP A 50 -14.80 -25.74 -19.90
N VAL A 51 -16.13 -25.81 -20.02
CA VAL A 51 -16.86 -27.00 -20.47
C VAL A 51 -16.60 -27.28 -21.96
N VAL A 52 -16.51 -26.24 -22.81
CA VAL A 52 -16.23 -26.38 -24.24
C VAL A 52 -14.78 -26.78 -24.51
N TRP A 53 -13.81 -26.18 -23.80
CA TRP A 53 -12.40 -26.57 -23.90
C TRP A 53 -12.17 -28.01 -23.41
N PHE A 54 -12.84 -28.41 -22.33
CA PHE A 54 -12.77 -29.79 -21.82
C PHE A 54 -13.41 -30.82 -22.76
N LEU A 55 -14.55 -30.49 -23.37
CA LEU A 55 -15.17 -31.34 -24.40
C LEU A 55 -14.32 -31.44 -25.68
N LEU A 56 -13.54 -30.40 -26.01
CA LEU A 56 -12.57 -30.41 -27.10
C LEU A 56 -11.33 -31.24 -26.77
N GLU A 57 -10.82 -31.20 -25.53
CA GLU A 57 -9.74 -32.09 -25.06
C GLU A 57 -10.17 -33.57 -25.07
N GLU A 58 -11.38 -33.89 -24.60
CA GLU A 58 -11.91 -35.26 -24.59
C GLU A 58 -12.27 -35.76 -26.00
N ALA A 59 -12.77 -34.88 -26.90
CA ALA A 59 -13.04 -35.25 -28.29
C ALA A 59 -11.76 -35.59 -29.09
N VAL A 60 -10.58 -35.17 -28.61
CA VAL A 60 -9.27 -35.47 -29.20
C VAL A 60 -8.69 -36.80 -28.68
N CYS A 61 -9.39 -37.52 -27.80
CA CYS A 61 -8.91 -38.80 -27.27
C CYS A 61 -9.91 -39.96 -27.54
N PRO A 62 -9.67 -40.83 -28.53
CA PRO A 62 -10.30 -42.15 -28.54
C PRO A 62 -9.47 -43.14 -27.72
N LEU A 63 -10.16 -43.92 -26.90
CA LEU A 63 -9.66 -44.97 -26.01
C LEU A 63 -9.01 -46.19 -26.71
N ASP A 64 -8.76 -46.17 -28.01
CA ASP A 64 -8.13 -47.28 -28.73
C ASP A 64 -6.88 -46.80 -29.48
N GLY A 65 -5.72 -47.11 -28.91
CA GLY A 65 -4.40 -46.61 -29.29
C GLY A 65 -3.89 -47.01 -30.68
N ARG A 66 -4.52 -46.49 -31.74
CA ARG A 66 -4.02 -46.56 -33.12
C ARG A 66 -4.46 -45.34 -33.96
N MET A 67 -3.73 -44.22 -33.88
CA MET A 67 -3.34 -43.41 -35.05
C MET A 67 -2.30 -42.33 -34.72
N GLN A 68 -1.60 -41.85 -35.76
CA GLN A 68 -0.38 -41.04 -35.73
C GLN A 68 -0.66 -39.52 -35.62
N SER A 69 0.00 -38.86 -34.64
CA SER A 69 0.23 -37.41 -34.45
C SER A 69 -1.00 -36.46 -34.43
N PRO A 70 -1.44 -35.96 -33.25
CA PRO A 70 -2.48 -34.92 -33.09
C PRO A 70 -2.22 -33.63 -33.87
N GLU A 71 -0.94 -33.34 -34.16
CA GLU A 71 -0.51 -32.16 -34.90
C GLU A 71 -0.98 -32.17 -36.37
N LEU A 72 -1.22 -33.35 -36.94
CA LEU A 72 -1.63 -33.52 -38.34
C LEU A 72 -3.11 -33.18 -38.56
N ASP A 73 -3.97 -33.43 -37.57
CA ASP A 73 -5.41 -33.16 -37.65
C ASP A 73 -5.74 -31.71 -37.27
N ALA A 74 -4.98 -31.09 -36.36
CA ALA A 74 -5.01 -29.64 -36.14
C ALA A 74 -4.57 -28.86 -37.40
N ALA A 75 -3.54 -29.34 -38.10
CA ALA A 75 -3.09 -28.75 -39.37
C ALA A 75 -4.12 -28.90 -40.49
N ARG A 76 -4.86 -30.03 -40.57
CA ARG A 76 -5.95 -30.22 -41.53
C ARG A 76 -7.16 -29.35 -41.25
N PHE A 77 -7.49 -29.14 -39.98
CA PHE A 77 -8.55 -28.21 -39.57
C PHE A 77 -8.20 -26.75 -39.94
N LEU A 78 -6.94 -26.35 -39.75
CA LEU A 78 -6.45 -25.03 -40.15
C LEU A 78 -6.34 -24.85 -41.68
N LEU A 79 -6.00 -25.90 -42.43
CA LEU A 79 -6.02 -25.89 -43.90
C LEU A 79 -7.44 -25.84 -44.50
N ALA A 80 -8.46 -26.32 -43.76
CA ALA A 80 -9.85 -26.25 -44.17
C ALA A 80 -10.50 -24.86 -43.98
N LEU A 81 -9.86 -23.97 -43.20
CA LEU A 81 -10.34 -22.60 -42.94
C LEU A 81 -10.06 -21.61 -44.10
N GLY A 82 -9.28 -21.99 -45.11
CA GLY A 82 -9.13 -21.22 -46.35
C GLY A 82 -8.72 -19.74 -46.16
N ASP A 83 -9.05 -18.91 -47.15
CA ASP A 83 -8.58 -17.52 -47.36
C ASP A 83 -8.96 -16.48 -46.27
N ASP A 84 -9.54 -16.89 -45.12
CA ASP A 84 -10.03 -16.00 -44.05
C ASP A 84 -9.12 -15.95 -42.79
N LEU A 85 -7.82 -16.25 -42.92
CA LEU A 85 -6.83 -16.00 -41.85
C LEU A 85 -6.48 -14.49 -41.77
N PRO A 86 -6.39 -13.88 -40.57
CA PRO A 86 -6.03 -12.47 -40.41
C PRO A 86 -4.65 -12.19 -41.03
N GLN A 87 -4.61 -11.15 -41.86
CA GLN A 87 -3.45 -10.84 -42.73
C GLN A 87 -2.26 -10.23 -41.96
N GLU A 88 -2.45 -9.75 -40.73
CA GLU A 88 -1.40 -9.10 -39.93
C GLU A 88 -1.31 -9.59 -38.47
N PRO A 89 -0.10 -9.65 -37.86
CA PRO A 89 0.16 -10.38 -36.62
C PRO A 89 -0.24 -9.64 -35.34
N HIS A 90 -0.88 -8.47 -35.45
CA HIS A 90 -1.06 -7.54 -34.33
C HIS A 90 -2.32 -7.82 -33.49
N ASP A 91 -3.21 -8.71 -33.95
CA ASP A 91 -4.47 -9.06 -33.25
C ASP A 91 -4.38 -10.34 -32.39
N LEU A 92 -3.17 -10.83 -32.08
CA LEU A 92 -2.96 -12.03 -31.25
C LEU A 92 -2.40 -11.67 -29.86
N VAL A 93 -3.03 -12.21 -28.81
CA VAL A 93 -2.59 -12.11 -27.40
C VAL A 93 -1.13 -12.59 -27.25
N PRO A 94 -0.24 -11.86 -26.54
CA PRO A 94 1.14 -12.30 -26.36
C PRO A 94 1.21 -13.57 -25.50
N GLY A 95 1.66 -14.69 -26.06
CA GLY A 95 1.85 -15.96 -25.35
C GLY A 95 1.83 -17.22 -26.21
N THR A 96 1.35 -17.15 -27.45
CA THR A 96 1.03 -18.34 -28.27
C THR A 96 2.00 -18.59 -29.45
N ASN A 97 3.27 -18.23 -29.32
CA ASN A 97 4.06 -17.80 -30.49
C ASN A 97 4.99 -18.81 -31.21
N ILE A 98 5.11 -20.08 -30.82
CA ILE A 98 6.06 -20.98 -31.53
C ILE A 98 5.36 -21.99 -32.45
N THR A 99 4.26 -22.60 -32.00
CA THR A 99 3.54 -23.62 -32.79
C THR A 99 2.69 -23.01 -33.91
N PHE A 100 2.09 -21.83 -33.66
CA PHE A 100 1.27 -21.10 -34.63
C PHE A 100 2.12 -20.46 -35.74
N ALA A 101 3.26 -19.85 -35.38
CA ALA A 101 4.20 -19.29 -36.36
C ALA A 101 4.83 -20.36 -37.26
N ALA A 102 5.12 -21.56 -36.73
CA ALA A 102 5.60 -22.70 -37.51
C ALA A 102 4.52 -23.24 -38.48
N ALA A 103 3.26 -23.28 -38.05
CA ALA A 103 2.13 -23.70 -38.88
C ALA A 103 1.83 -22.69 -40.01
N CYS A 104 1.87 -21.38 -39.73
CA CYS A 104 1.72 -20.34 -40.74
C CYS A 104 2.91 -20.29 -41.74
N ALA A 105 4.13 -20.63 -41.30
CA ALA A 105 5.29 -20.75 -42.18
C ALA A 105 5.20 -21.95 -43.12
N LEU A 106 4.65 -23.09 -42.66
CA LEU A 106 4.37 -24.27 -43.48
C LEU A 106 3.22 -24.06 -44.49
N ALA A 107 2.21 -23.25 -44.13
CA ALA A 107 1.10 -22.91 -45.01
C ALA A 107 1.49 -21.96 -46.17
N ARG A 108 2.61 -21.24 -46.05
CA ARG A 108 3.10 -20.27 -47.05
C ARG A 108 4.12 -20.85 -48.05
N THR A 109 4.46 -22.13 -47.96
CA THR A 109 5.32 -22.79 -48.95
C THR A 109 4.48 -23.51 -50.00
N ASP A 110 4.52 -23.02 -51.25
CA ASP A 110 3.96 -23.69 -52.42
C ASP A 110 4.66 -25.05 -52.65
N LEU A 111 4.12 -26.12 -52.05
CA LEU A 111 4.50 -27.48 -52.36
C LEU A 111 3.59 -28.01 -53.48
N PRO A 112 4.12 -28.36 -54.67
CA PRO A 112 3.30 -28.88 -55.75
C PRO A 112 2.62 -30.20 -55.34
N ALA A 113 1.35 -30.32 -55.70
CA ALA A 113 0.47 -31.42 -55.31
C ALA A 113 1.09 -32.79 -55.64
N GLY A 114 1.57 -33.50 -54.60
CA GLY A 114 2.16 -34.83 -54.70
C GLY A 114 3.38 -35.10 -53.83
N ALA A 115 3.99 -34.09 -53.19
CA ALA A 115 5.15 -34.30 -52.32
C ALA A 115 4.75 -34.64 -50.87
N LYS A 116 5.33 -35.72 -50.30
CA LYS A 116 5.31 -35.97 -48.84
C LYS A 116 6.45 -35.17 -48.18
N PRO A 117 6.21 -34.47 -47.06
CA PRO A 117 7.26 -33.71 -46.37
C PRO A 117 8.19 -34.65 -45.58
N ASP A 118 9.49 -34.55 -45.84
CA ASP A 118 10.57 -35.28 -45.17
C ASP A 118 11.26 -34.33 -44.18
N PHE A 119 11.09 -34.54 -42.87
CA PHE A 119 11.53 -33.64 -41.80
C PHE A 119 13.04 -33.73 -41.46
N ALA A 120 13.89 -34.10 -42.44
CA ALA A 120 15.32 -34.29 -42.26
C ALA A 120 16.19 -33.03 -42.52
N PHE A 121 15.62 -31.86 -42.83
CA PHE A 121 16.39 -30.76 -43.45
C PHE A 121 16.79 -29.56 -42.56
N VAL A 122 16.70 -29.63 -41.23
CA VAL A 122 17.30 -28.56 -40.35
C VAL A 122 18.45 -29.09 -39.48
N ARG A 123 18.76 -30.39 -39.54
CA ARG A 123 19.98 -30.98 -38.94
C ARG A 123 20.97 -31.42 -40.02
N HIS A 124 21.70 -30.50 -40.64
CA HIS A 124 23.09 -30.71 -41.10
C HIS A 124 23.58 -29.60 -42.03
N ARG A 125 24.17 -28.55 -41.45
CA ARG A 125 25.28 -27.87 -42.13
C ARG A 125 26.27 -27.22 -41.17
N GLN A 126 26.89 -28.03 -40.31
CA GLN A 126 28.25 -27.77 -39.80
C GLN A 126 28.80 -28.97 -39.02
N ALA A 127 28.85 -30.13 -39.67
CA ALA A 127 29.78 -31.17 -39.27
C ALA A 127 30.34 -31.83 -40.53
N MET A 128 31.45 -31.29 -41.04
CA MET A 128 32.50 -32.04 -41.73
C MET A 128 33.74 -31.16 -41.91
N ALA A 129 34.65 -31.22 -40.94
CA ALA A 129 36.08 -31.17 -41.19
C ALA A 129 36.78 -32.12 -40.21
N THR A 130 36.85 -33.39 -40.63
CA THR A 130 38.01 -34.31 -40.51
C THR A 130 38.60 -34.60 -39.11
N THR A 131 38.23 -35.71 -38.45
CA THR A 131 38.85 -37.07 -38.47
C THR A 131 40.27 -37.24 -37.90
N ARG A 132 40.42 -38.07 -36.84
CA ARG A 132 41.16 -39.37 -36.87
C ARG A 132 41.10 -40.19 -35.54
N PHE A 133 40.65 -41.44 -35.71
CA PHE A 133 40.76 -42.72 -34.95
C PHE A 133 42.20 -43.10 -34.45
N PRO A 134 42.48 -44.29 -33.81
CA PRO A 134 42.02 -44.92 -32.53
C PRO A 134 43.16 -45.74 -31.78
N GLN A 135 42.78 -46.69 -30.90
CA GLN A 135 43.48 -47.91 -30.37
C GLN A 135 44.23 -47.80 -29.02
N TRP A 136 44.44 -48.84 -28.19
CA TRP A 136 43.77 -50.07 -27.69
C TRP A 136 44.86 -50.88 -26.91
N GLY A 137 44.48 -51.68 -25.89
CA GLY A 137 45.27 -52.79 -25.31
C GLY A 137 45.42 -52.71 -23.78
N HIS A 138 45.16 -53.72 -22.92
CA HIS A 138 44.86 -55.16 -23.00
C HIS A 138 44.05 -55.56 -21.72
N VAL A 139 42.95 -56.32 -21.74
CA VAL A 139 42.76 -57.80 -21.86
C VAL A 139 43.18 -58.64 -20.62
N THR A 140 42.16 -58.97 -19.81
CA THR A 140 41.76 -60.23 -19.12
C THR A 140 42.76 -61.26 -18.54
N SER A 141 42.54 -61.63 -17.25
CA SER A 141 42.09 -62.96 -16.76
C SER A 141 42.76 -63.48 -15.46
N TRP A 142 42.01 -63.54 -14.34
CA TRP A 142 42.09 -64.69 -13.40
C TRP A 142 40.82 -64.85 -12.52
N THR A 143 40.05 -65.88 -12.86
CA THR A 143 39.23 -66.78 -12.00
C THR A 143 37.83 -66.40 -11.47
N ARG A 144 36.84 -66.87 -12.24
CA ARG A 144 35.52 -67.44 -11.87
C ARG A 144 35.57 -68.84 -11.20
N SER A 145 36.73 -69.47 -11.04
CA SER A 145 36.75 -70.95 -11.17
C SER A 145 36.58 -71.81 -9.91
N LYS A 146 36.36 -71.29 -8.69
CA LYS A 146 36.38 -72.17 -7.49
C LYS A 146 35.25 -72.12 -6.46
N VAL A 147 34.27 -71.23 -6.55
CA VAL A 147 33.15 -71.24 -5.57
C VAL A 147 31.81 -71.66 -6.18
N GLU A 148 31.73 -71.83 -7.50
CA GLU A 148 30.53 -72.39 -8.16
C GLU A 148 30.43 -73.93 -8.13
N LYS A 149 31.39 -74.69 -7.56
CA LYS A 149 31.53 -76.10 -7.96
C LYS A 149 31.26 -77.24 -6.99
N GLN A 150 30.73 -77.07 -5.78
CA GLN A 150 30.15 -78.21 -5.05
C GLN A 150 28.95 -77.87 -4.15
N SER A 151 27.94 -78.72 -4.27
CA SER A 151 26.74 -78.92 -3.43
C SER A 151 25.47 -78.13 -3.78
N GLN A 152 24.70 -78.76 -4.68
CA GLN A 152 23.24 -78.80 -4.64
C GLN A 152 22.77 -79.30 -3.26
N GLY A 153 21.71 -78.69 -2.71
CA GLY A 153 21.08 -79.10 -1.45
C GLY A 153 21.01 -77.94 -0.47
N GLY A 154 19.83 -77.72 0.13
CA GLY A 154 19.57 -76.61 1.04
C GLY A 154 20.53 -76.53 2.23
N ALA A 155 20.64 -75.30 2.76
CA ALA A 155 21.48 -74.84 3.88
C ALA A 155 22.97 -74.66 3.54
N PRO A 156 23.38 -73.43 3.16
CA PRO A 156 24.03 -72.56 4.14
C PRO A 156 23.78 -71.04 3.90
N LYS A 157 22.52 -70.58 3.93
CA LYS A 157 22.22 -69.14 4.20
C LYS A 157 22.37 -68.78 5.69
N LYS A 158 22.44 -69.78 6.57
CA LYS A 158 22.49 -69.59 8.03
C LYS A 158 23.85 -69.17 8.59
N VAL A 159 24.95 -69.29 7.84
CA VAL A 159 26.28 -68.90 8.36
C VAL A 159 26.64 -67.45 8.05
N ALA A 160 26.22 -66.90 6.89
CA ALA A 160 26.43 -65.48 6.58
C ALA A 160 25.52 -64.56 7.40
N VAL A 161 24.31 -65.02 7.74
CA VAL A 161 23.38 -64.29 8.63
C VAL A 161 23.78 -64.44 10.11
N ALA A 162 24.29 -65.61 10.53
CA ALA A 162 24.83 -65.77 11.88
C ALA A 162 26.11 -64.95 12.12
N LEU A 163 26.94 -64.71 11.10
CA LEU A 163 28.10 -63.81 11.21
C LEU A 163 27.67 -62.34 11.37
N TYR A 164 26.55 -61.94 10.76
CA TYR A 164 26.00 -60.59 10.86
C TYR A 164 25.30 -60.36 12.21
N ASP A 165 24.52 -61.33 12.69
CA ASP A 165 23.84 -61.23 13.98
C ASP A 165 24.81 -61.32 15.17
N GLU A 166 25.90 -62.09 15.07
CA GLU A 166 26.93 -62.15 16.11
C GLU A 166 27.77 -60.85 16.15
N LEU A 167 28.00 -60.21 14.99
CA LEU A 167 28.64 -58.88 14.88
C LEU A 167 27.77 -57.79 15.49
N ASP A 168 26.45 -57.84 15.26
CA ASP A 168 25.50 -56.87 15.81
C ASP A 168 25.25 -57.08 17.32
N ARG A 169 25.44 -58.30 17.82
CA ARG A 169 25.48 -58.60 19.27
C ARG A 169 26.77 -58.10 19.93
N LEU A 170 27.92 -58.27 19.28
CA LEU A 170 29.24 -57.84 19.77
C LEU A 170 29.39 -56.31 19.80
N LEU A 171 28.65 -55.57 18.96
CA LEU A 171 28.70 -54.11 18.89
C LEU A 171 27.85 -53.39 19.96
N ARG A 172 27.04 -54.13 20.73
CA ARG A 172 26.16 -53.57 21.78
C ARG A 172 26.69 -53.76 23.20
N ASP A 173 27.83 -54.42 23.38
CA ASP A 173 28.48 -54.62 24.68
C ASP A 173 29.56 -53.53 24.92
N GLU A 174 29.29 -52.61 25.85
CA GLU A 174 30.21 -51.50 26.18
C GLU A 174 31.58 -51.98 26.69
N GLY A 175 31.67 -53.17 27.29
CA GLY A 175 32.94 -53.74 27.75
C GLY A 175 33.88 -54.14 26.62
N LEU A 176 33.32 -54.53 25.46
CA LEU A 176 34.10 -54.90 24.27
C LEU A 176 34.52 -53.68 23.45
N ARG A 177 33.76 -52.58 23.49
CA ARG A 177 34.19 -51.27 22.93
C ARG A 177 35.48 -50.76 23.58
N ALA A 178 35.61 -50.89 24.89
CA ALA A 178 36.84 -50.51 25.61
C ALA A 178 38.05 -51.36 25.19
N ASN A 179 37.84 -52.65 24.93
CA ASN A 179 38.89 -53.56 24.45
C ASN A 179 39.27 -53.32 22.98
N LEU A 180 38.33 -52.89 22.14
CA LEU A 180 38.58 -52.47 20.76
C LEU A 180 39.35 -51.14 20.68
N VAL A 181 39.01 -50.18 21.55
CA VAL A 181 39.75 -48.91 21.68
C VAL A 181 41.18 -49.16 22.20
N SER A 182 41.35 -50.12 23.12
CA SER A 182 42.67 -50.58 23.59
C SER A 182 43.47 -51.29 22.47
N PHE A 183 42.82 -52.13 21.68
CA PHE A 183 43.43 -52.82 20.54
C PHE A 183 43.89 -51.85 19.44
N TYR A 184 43.09 -50.82 19.14
CA TYR A 184 43.47 -49.78 18.18
C TYR A 184 44.54 -48.82 18.73
N ARG A 185 44.50 -48.45 20.03
CA ARG A 185 45.60 -47.69 20.68
C ARG A 185 46.92 -48.47 20.65
N GLY A 186 46.88 -49.79 20.88
CA GLY A 186 48.06 -50.67 20.81
C GLY A 186 48.65 -50.82 19.40
N ASN A 187 47.83 -50.68 18.35
CA ASN A 187 48.29 -50.70 16.96
C ASN A 187 48.73 -49.32 16.44
N LEU A 188 48.16 -48.23 16.96
CA LEU A 188 48.59 -46.86 16.66
C LEU A 188 49.97 -46.55 17.29
N ALA A 189 50.26 -47.06 18.48
CA ALA A 189 51.59 -47.01 19.09
C ALA A 189 52.65 -47.84 18.32
N LYS A 190 52.24 -48.93 17.66
CA LYS A 190 53.11 -49.72 16.77
C LYS A 190 53.35 -49.07 15.41
N ALA A 191 52.52 -48.12 15.01
CA ALA A 191 52.62 -47.39 13.74
C ALA A 191 53.43 -46.08 13.85
N GLY A 192 54.00 -45.77 15.02
CA GLY A 192 54.90 -44.61 15.20
C GLY A 192 54.21 -43.25 15.12
N LEU A 193 52.89 -43.19 15.27
CA LEU A 193 52.13 -41.94 15.31
C LEU A 193 52.01 -41.45 16.77
N PRO A 194 52.25 -40.15 17.05
CA PRO A 194 52.23 -39.63 18.41
C PRO A 194 50.82 -39.67 19.00
N VAL A 195 50.74 -40.13 20.25
CA VAL A 195 49.54 -40.14 21.10
C VAL A 195 49.91 -39.34 22.33
N ASP A 196 49.38 -38.13 22.48
CA ASP A 196 49.34 -37.43 23.77
C ASP A 196 48.03 -36.66 23.90
N ALA A 197 47.43 -36.79 25.08
CA ALA A 197 46.21 -36.13 25.51
C ALA A 197 46.45 -35.49 26.89
N SER A 198 45.75 -34.38 27.12
CA SER A 198 45.31 -33.79 28.40
C SER A 198 46.34 -33.29 29.42
N SER A 199 46.11 -32.06 29.90
CA SER A 199 46.17 -31.73 31.33
C SER A 199 45.26 -30.54 31.65
N ASP A 200 44.05 -30.83 32.11
CA ASP A 200 43.41 -30.06 33.19
C ASP A 200 43.85 -30.73 34.49
N ASP A 201 44.54 -29.98 35.35
CA ASP A 201 44.45 -30.06 36.81
C ASP A 201 45.59 -29.22 37.43
N HIS A 202 45.24 -28.01 37.90
CA HIS A 202 45.75 -27.51 39.18
C HIS A 202 44.77 -26.49 39.77
N ALA A 203 44.11 -26.92 40.85
CA ALA A 203 43.31 -26.08 41.72
C ALA A 203 44.17 -25.31 42.74
N SER A 204 43.65 -24.13 43.11
CA SER A 204 43.75 -23.40 44.39
C SER A 204 45.10 -22.86 44.89
N GLU A 205 45.23 -21.53 44.97
CA GLU A 205 45.20 -20.71 46.20
C GLU A 205 45.90 -19.36 45.99
N ALA A 206 45.17 -18.25 46.10
CA ALA A 206 45.56 -17.04 46.86
C ALA A 206 44.48 -15.96 46.75
N HIS A 207 44.00 -15.52 47.91
CA HIS A 207 43.03 -14.44 48.11
C HIS A 207 43.52 -13.05 47.68
N GLY A 208 42.58 -12.22 47.21
CA GLY A 208 42.68 -10.77 47.16
C GLY A 208 41.34 -10.15 46.75
N ALA A 209 40.65 -9.50 47.67
CA ALA A 209 39.24 -9.16 47.60
C ALA A 209 38.94 -7.73 47.08
N VAL A 210 37.66 -7.52 46.74
CA VAL A 210 36.88 -6.25 46.66
C VAL A 210 37.05 -5.48 45.33
N ALA A 211 36.02 -5.08 44.56
CA ALA A 211 34.63 -4.75 44.89
C ALA A 211 33.62 -5.25 43.84
N LYS A 212 32.49 -5.76 44.35
CA LYS A 212 31.23 -5.90 43.61
C LYS A 212 30.52 -4.53 43.61
N THR A 213 30.05 -4.10 42.44
CA THR A 213 28.84 -3.28 42.32
C THR A 213 27.85 -4.08 41.51
N SER A 214 26.83 -4.61 42.21
CA SER A 214 25.71 -5.32 41.63
C SER A 214 24.74 -4.32 41.02
N ILE A 215 24.48 -4.45 39.72
CA ILE A 215 23.19 -4.04 39.16
C ILE A 215 22.35 -5.32 39.14
N ALA A 216 21.22 -5.27 39.83
CA ALA A 216 20.23 -6.32 39.83
C ALA A 216 19.36 -6.16 38.57
N THR A 217 19.43 -7.14 37.68
CA THR A 217 18.43 -7.36 36.64
C THR A 217 17.91 -8.80 36.75
N ASP A 218 16.61 -8.93 36.54
CA ASP A 218 15.79 -10.12 36.68
C ASP A 218 16.31 -11.30 35.80
N PRO A 219 16.51 -12.54 36.31
CA PRO A 219 17.19 -13.60 35.56
C PRO A 219 16.34 -14.32 34.49
N ALA A 220 15.20 -13.76 34.07
CA ALA A 220 14.20 -14.51 33.30
C ALA A 220 14.26 -14.38 31.77
N ALA A 221 15.13 -13.54 31.17
CA ALA A 221 15.29 -13.50 29.70
C ALA A 221 16.55 -12.74 29.22
N ALA A 222 17.76 -13.14 29.64
CA ALA A 222 18.97 -12.74 28.91
C ALA A 222 19.44 -13.95 28.10
N SER A 223 19.30 -13.89 26.77
CA SER A 223 19.90 -14.85 25.86
C SER A 223 21.42 -14.90 26.12
N ASP A 224 22.01 -16.09 26.14
CA ASP A 224 23.47 -16.23 26.23
C ASP A 224 24.07 -15.47 25.05
N ILE A 225 25.01 -14.53 25.29
CA ILE A 225 25.65 -13.74 24.24
C ILE A 225 26.24 -14.63 23.14
N ARG A 226 26.63 -15.87 23.47
CA ARG A 226 27.14 -16.87 22.51
C ARG A 226 26.10 -17.33 21.48
N GLU A 227 24.81 -17.11 21.74
CA GLU A 227 23.72 -17.37 20.79
C GLU A 227 23.41 -16.15 19.90
N LEU A 228 23.99 -14.98 20.20
CA LEU A 228 23.74 -13.72 19.51
C LEU A 228 24.91 -13.28 18.61
N VAL A 229 26.09 -13.88 18.77
CA VAL A 229 27.28 -13.58 17.97
C VAL A 229 27.95 -14.83 17.44
N GLU A 230 28.53 -14.76 16.24
CA GLU A 230 29.26 -15.89 15.64
C GLU A 230 30.66 -16.09 16.25
N LEU A 231 31.22 -15.04 16.85
CA LEU A 231 32.56 -15.04 17.45
C LEU A 231 32.53 -14.57 18.89
N PHE A 232 32.87 -15.48 19.79
CA PHE A 232 33.01 -15.17 21.21
C PHE A 232 34.19 -15.95 21.79
N GLY A 233 35.11 -15.24 22.46
CA GLY A 233 36.22 -15.84 23.19
C GLY A 233 35.77 -16.48 24.50
N HIS A 234 36.72 -16.79 25.38
CA HIS A 234 36.41 -17.45 26.65
C HIS A 234 35.49 -16.58 27.53
N ASP A 235 35.80 -15.27 27.64
CA ASP A 235 35.06 -14.28 28.44
C ASP A 235 34.85 -12.90 27.76
N ASN A 236 35.30 -12.69 26.50
CA ASN A 236 35.17 -11.41 25.79
C ASN A 236 35.20 -11.57 24.25
N PHE A 237 34.88 -10.51 23.51
CA PHE A 237 35.04 -10.45 22.05
C PHE A 237 36.54 -10.49 21.67
N PRO A 238 36.92 -11.29 20.65
CA PRO A 238 38.32 -11.38 20.22
C PRO A 238 38.80 -10.05 19.60
N ALA A 239 40.09 -9.73 19.75
CA ALA A 239 40.66 -8.54 19.12
C ALA A 239 40.71 -8.70 17.59
N VAL A 240 40.57 -7.61 16.84
CA VAL A 240 40.68 -7.62 15.37
C VAL A 240 42.06 -8.17 14.94
N ALA A 241 43.14 -7.79 15.63
CA ALA A 241 44.50 -8.25 15.32
C ALA A 241 44.70 -9.76 15.55
N GLU A 242 43.90 -10.38 16.42
CA GLU A 242 43.93 -11.82 16.73
C GLU A 242 42.96 -12.63 15.87
N SER A 243 42.15 -11.96 15.06
CA SER A 243 41.14 -12.55 14.18
C SER A 243 41.68 -12.90 12.79
N ASN A 244 40.89 -13.64 12.02
CA ASN A 244 41.23 -14.08 10.67
C ASN A 244 40.08 -13.79 9.70
N PRO A 245 40.32 -13.21 8.51
CA PRO A 245 39.25 -12.84 7.57
C PRO A 245 38.43 -14.03 7.09
N TYR A 246 38.97 -15.25 7.04
CA TYR A 246 38.20 -16.45 6.63
C TYR A 246 37.19 -16.93 7.68
N VAL A 247 37.38 -16.50 8.93
CA VAL A 247 36.38 -16.70 9.99
C VAL A 247 35.29 -15.64 9.88
N LEU A 248 35.60 -14.49 9.28
CA LEU A 248 34.72 -13.33 9.07
C LEU A 248 34.02 -13.31 7.70
N GLY A 249 33.98 -14.45 6.99
CA GLY A 249 33.27 -14.60 5.72
C GLY A 249 34.14 -14.54 4.46
N ALA A 250 35.43 -14.20 4.56
CA ALA A 250 36.31 -14.21 3.39
C ALA A 250 36.48 -15.64 2.85
N THR A 251 36.53 -15.77 1.53
CA THR A 251 36.71 -17.08 0.89
C THR A 251 38.15 -17.54 1.05
N GLU A 252 38.34 -18.77 1.55
CA GLU A 252 39.65 -19.40 1.65
C GLU A 252 40.34 -19.47 0.30
N SER A 253 41.65 -19.23 0.28
CA SER A 253 42.45 -19.40 -0.92
C SER A 253 43.13 -20.76 -0.94
N HIS A 254 43.66 -21.16 -2.10
CA HIS A 254 44.47 -22.38 -2.15
C HIS A 254 45.85 -22.21 -1.48
N TYR A 255 46.29 -20.97 -1.21
CA TYR A 255 47.51 -20.69 -0.45
C TYR A 255 47.29 -20.66 1.07
N GLY A 256 46.09 -20.29 1.55
CA GLY A 256 45.82 -20.04 2.96
C GLY A 256 44.38 -20.37 3.38
N ASP A 257 44.23 -20.78 4.63
CA ASP A 257 42.95 -21.15 5.25
C ASP A 257 42.79 -20.50 6.64
N ARG A 258 41.70 -20.81 7.34
CA ARG A 258 41.44 -20.35 8.72
C ARG A 258 42.60 -20.51 9.70
N ARG A 259 43.57 -21.41 9.45
CA ARG A 259 44.71 -21.67 10.35
C ARG A 259 46.04 -21.11 9.83
N SER A 260 46.11 -20.72 8.56
CA SER A 260 47.38 -20.37 7.88
C SER A 260 47.38 -18.98 7.24
N TYR A 261 46.37 -18.15 7.53
CA TYR A 261 46.28 -16.78 7.07
C TYR A 261 47.56 -15.98 7.37
N GLY A 262 48.06 -15.24 6.37
CA GLY A 262 49.27 -14.42 6.48
C GLY A 262 50.61 -15.19 6.43
N LEU A 263 50.63 -16.52 6.56
CA LEU A 263 51.85 -17.33 6.43
C LEU A 263 52.18 -17.62 4.97
N HIS A 264 51.17 -18.03 4.21
CA HIS A 264 51.30 -18.49 2.82
C HIS A 264 50.38 -17.71 1.86
N ASP A 265 49.30 -17.12 2.37
CA ASP A 265 48.44 -16.23 1.61
C ASP A 265 48.66 -14.77 2.05
N ARG A 266 49.45 -14.02 1.27
CA ARG A 266 49.80 -12.62 1.56
C ARG A 266 48.76 -11.67 1.00
N TYR A 267 48.41 -10.66 1.78
CA TYR A 267 47.55 -9.59 1.26
C TYR A 267 48.30 -8.79 0.20
N VAL A 268 47.65 -8.58 -0.94
CA VAL A 268 48.12 -7.69 -2.02
C VAL A 268 47.32 -6.41 -1.94
N ALA A 269 48.01 -5.29 -1.70
CA ALA A 269 47.39 -3.99 -1.57
C ALA A 269 46.86 -3.46 -2.91
N ARG A 270 45.73 -2.76 -2.87
CA ARG A 270 45.09 -2.12 -4.02
C ARG A 270 45.66 -0.74 -4.24
N THR A 271 46.15 -0.52 -5.46
CA THR A 271 46.94 0.67 -5.78
C THR A 271 46.23 1.60 -6.76
N ARG A 272 45.42 1.07 -7.70
CA ARG A 272 44.55 1.90 -8.53
C ARG A 272 43.46 2.54 -7.67
N ASN A 273 43.18 3.82 -7.95
CA ASN A 273 42.29 4.70 -7.17
C ASN A 273 42.67 4.91 -5.70
N LYS A 274 43.86 4.49 -5.25
CA LYS A 274 44.27 4.57 -3.82
C LYS A 274 43.20 3.97 -2.90
N PHE A 275 42.59 2.86 -3.31
CA PHE A 275 41.43 2.31 -2.62
C PHE A 275 41.73 1.98 -1.16
N ASP A 276 42.84 1.28 -0.86
CA ASP A 276 43.16 0.92 0.53
C ASP A 276 43.45 2.16 1.39
N GLU A 277 44.13 3.18 0.85
CA GLU A 277 44.33 4.46 1.54
C GLU A 277 42.99 5.17 1.80
N THR A 278 42.08 5.15 0.82
CA THR A 278 40.74 5.76 0.90
C THR A 278 39.87 5.01 1.90
N LEU A 279 39.93 3.67 1.91
CA LEU A 279 39.22 2.82 2.85
C LEU A 279 39.72 3.07 4.27
N VAL A 280 41.04 3.05 4.50
CA VAL A 280 41.64 3.38 5.81
C VAL A 280 41.23 4.79 6.27
N THR A 281 41.23 5.76 5.37
CA THR A 281 40.79 7.14 5.67
C THR A 281 39.31 7.17 6.04
N SER A 282 38.46 6.46 5.28
CA SER A 282 37.01 6.44 5.49
C SER A 282 36.63 5.77 6.81
N ILE A 283 37.19 4.59 7.11
CA ILE A 283 36.88 3.88 8.37
C ILE A 283 37.38 4.64 9.61
N SER A 284 38.42 5.45 9.46
CA SER A 284 38.94 6.30 10.55
C SER A 284 38.10 7.56 10.76
N ALA A 285 37.48 8.07 9.69
CA ALA A 285 36.75 9.33 9.70
C ALA A 285 35.24 9.17 9.93
N ASN A 286 34.68 7.98 9.68
CA ASN A 286 33.24 7.72 9.74
C ASN A 286 32.93 6.59 10.73
N ASP A 287 31.77 6.65 11.38
CA ASP A 287 31.34 5.62 12.31
C ASP A 287 30.70 4.41 11.61
N PHE A 288 30.20 4.60 10.39
CA PHE A 288 29.67 3.53 9.53
C PHE A 288 30.27 3.62 8.12
N THR A 289 30.95 2.56 7.68
CA THR A 289 31.52 2.42 6.33
C THR A 289 30.92 1.21 5.63
N LEU A 290 30.56 1.36 4.35
CA LEU A 290 30.00 0.30 3.51
C LEU A 290 30.89 0.09 2.28
N ILE A 291 31.36 -1.15 2.06
CA ILE A 291 32.13 -1.52 0.87
C ILE A 291 31.22 -2.21 -0.13
N VAL A 292 31.10 -1.64 -1.33
CA VAL A 292 30.23 -2.13 -2.39
C VAL A 292 31.10 -2.67 -3.52
N GLY A 293 30.74 -3.78 -4.14
CA GLY A 293 31.50 -4.30 -5.27
C GLY A 293 30.98 -5.64 -5.77
N PRO A 294 31.45 -6.12 -6.94
CA PRO A 294 31.00 -7.37 -7.52
C PRO A 294 31.43 -8.60 -6.70
N SER A 295 30.90 -9.77 -7.07
CA SER A 295 31.24 -11.04 -6.42
C SER A 295 32.75 -11.32 -6.52
N LYS A 296 33.35 -11.77 -5.41
CA LYS A 296 34.80 -12.05 -5.30
C LYS A 296 35.73 -10.88 -5.67
N ALA A 297 35.22 -9.64 -5.65
CA ALA A 297 36.04 -8.45 -5.84
C ALA A 297 37.11 -8.26 -4.76
N GLY A 298 36.99 -8.90 -3.59
CA GLY A 298 37.94 -8.77 -2.47
C GLY A 298 37.42 -7.96 -1.27
N LYS A 299 36.13 -7.58 -1.28
CA LYS A 299 35.47 -6.73 -0.25
C LYS A 299 35.85 -7.09 1.19
N THR A 300 35.52 -8.32 1.62
CA THR A 300 35.73 -8.82 2.98
C THR A 300 37.21 -8.84 3.38
N ARG A 301 38.12 -9.15 2.43
CA ARG A 301 39.57 -9.18 2.71
C ARG A 301 40.14 -7.77 2.84
N SER A 302 39.79 -6.85 1.94
CA SER A 302 40.21 -5.44 2.03
C SER A 302 39.62 -4.74 3.25
N ALA A 303 38.34 -4.99 3.55
CA ALA A 303 37.68 -4.55 4.78
C ALA A 303 38.48 -4.96 6.02
N PHE A 304 38.81 -6.25 6.12
CA PHE A 304 39.53 -6.80 7.27
C PHE A 304 40.93 -6.19 7.40
N GLU A 305 41.67 -6.07 6.30
CA GLU A 305 43.03 -5.52 6.33
C GLU A 305 43.05 -4.04 6.74
N ALA A 306 42.07 -3.26 6.31
CA ALA A 306 41.92 -1.89 6.73
C ALA A 306 41.62 -1.78 8.24
N ILE A 307 40.64 -2.55 8.76
CA ILE A 307 40.35 -2.51 10.20
C ILE A 307 41.47 -3.11 11.05
N ARG A 308 42.21 -4.10 10.56
CA ARG A 308 43.36 -4.65 11.28
C ARG A 308 44.49 -3.63 11.41
N GLY A 309 44.70 -2.81 10.39
CA GLY A 309 45.69 -1.73 10.41
C GLY A 309 45.33 -0.56 11.33
N VAL A 310 44.04 -0.29 11.53
CA VAL A 310 43.56 0.91 12.27
C VAL A 310 43.02 0.56 13.66
N PHE A 311 42.26 -0.53 13.79
CA PHE A 311 41.48 -0.92 14.96
C PHE A 311 41.90 -2.28 15.51
N GLY A 312 43.20 -2.62 15.45
CA GLY A 312 43.73 -3.92 15.84
C GLY A 312 43.38 -4.36 17.27
N ASP A 313 43.30 -3.41 18.21
CA ASP A 313 42.99 -3.65 19.63
C ASP A 313 41.49 -3.65 19.94
N HIS A 314 40.62 -3.31 18.98
CA HIS A 314 39.17 -3.33 19.17
C HIS A 314 38.64 -4.76 19.18
N GLY A 315 37.58 -5.01 19.96
CA GLY A 315 36.87 -6.28 19.91
C GLY A 315 36.01 -6.39 18.65
N ILE A 316 36.05 -7.51 17.94
CA ILE A 316 35.18 -7.73 16.77
C ILE A 316 33.91 -8.48 17.14
N VAL A 317 32.77 -7.97 16.68
CA VAL A 317 31.45 -8.56 16.89
C VAL A 317 30.85 -8.90 15.54
N VAL A 318 30.53 -10.17 15.33
CA VAL A 318 29.79 -10.65 14.15
C VAL A 318 28.41 -11.07 14.61
N PRO A 319 27.36 -10.24 14.40
CA PRO A 319 26.02 -10.55 14.87
C PRO A 319 25.41 -11.76 14.15
N VAL A 320 24.60 -12.54 14.86
CA VAL A 320 23.73 -13.54 14.21
C VAL A 320 22.57 -12.81 13.53
N PRO A 321 22.33 -13.00 12.22
CA PRO A 321 21.21 -12.38 11.52
C PRO A 321 19.86 -12.72 12.17
N GLY A 322 18.96 -11.73 12.26
CA GLY A 322 17.63 -11.89 12.86
C GLY A 322 17.54 -11.78 14.39
N ARG A 323 18.64 -11.44 15.08
CA ARG A 323 18.68 -11.20 16.53
C ARG A 323 19.46 -9.94 16.91
N LEU A 324 19.46 -8.94 16.02
CA LEU A 324 20.22 -7.71 16.17
C LEU A 324 19.74 -6.87 17.37
N SER A 325 18.44 -6.69 17.54
CA SER A 325 17.85 -5.96 18.67
C SER A 325 18.22 -6.56 20.02
N GLU A 326 18.21 -7.90 20.13
CA GLU A 326 18.66 -8.62 21.33
C GLU A 326 20.14 -8.37 21.62
N LEU A 327 20.98 -8.39 20.58
CA LEU A 327 22.41 -8.11 20.71
C LEU A 327 22.66 -6.67 21.16
N VAL A 328 21.98 -5.70 20.57
CA VAL A 328 22.10 -4.27 20.91
C VAL A 328 21.70 -4.01 22.35
N ALA A 329 20.67 -4.71 22.86
CA ALA A 329 20.22 -4.59 24.23
C ALA A 329 21.09 -5.35 25.26
N HIS A 330 21.95 -6.27 24.81
CA HIS A 330 22.72 -7.12 25.72
C HIS A 330 23.78 -6.29 26.49
N PRO A 331 23.93 -6.45 27.83
CA PRO A 331 24.83 -5.61 28.64
C PRO A 331 26.29 -5.57 28.18
N LEU A 332 26.84 -6.71 27.68
CA LEU A 332 28.20 -6.78 27.13
C LEU A 332 28.42 -5.90 25.89
N VAL A 333 27.33 -5.53 25.20
CA VAL A 333 27.34 -4.60 24.08
C VAL A 333 26.92 -3.22 24.58
N ALA A 334 25.70 -3.05 25.09
CA ALA A 334 25.12 -1.74 25.42
C ALA A 334 25.91 -0.92 26.46
N GLU A 335 26.39 -1.56 27.53
CA GLU A 335 26.89 -0.85 28.73
C GLU A 335 28.42 -0.75 28.80
N THR A 336 29.13 -1.41 27.88
CA THR A 336 30.59 -1.50 27.93
C THR A 336 31.29 -0.33 27.24
N THR A 337 32.36 0.18 27.85
CA THR A 337 33.26 1.18 27.23
C THR A 337 34.31 0.54 26.31
N THR A 338 34.27 -0.78 26.14
CA THR A 338 35.20 -1.53 25.30
C THR A 338 35.05 -1.09 23.84
N PRO A 339 36.13 -0.70 23.14
CA PRO A 339 36.06 -0.37 21.73
C PRO A 339 35.65 -1.58 20.90
N LEU A 340 34.64 -1.45 20.03
CA LEU A 340 34.14 -2.56 19.19
C LEU A 340 34.08 -2.22 17.71
N VAL A 341 34.33 -3.22 16.88
CA VAL A 341 34.00 -3.23 15.46
C VAL A 341 32.81 -4.17 15.26
N ILE A 342 31.68 -3.63 14.82
CA ILE A 342 30.51 -4.42 14.43
C ILE A 342 30.64 -4.77 12.95
N TRP A 343 30.74 -6.06 12.67
CA TRP A 343 31.03 -6.62 11.36
C TRP A 343 29.75 -7.15 10.69
N LEU A 344 29.28 -6.44 9.67
CA LEU A 344 28.05 -6.70 8.94
C LEU A 344 28.36 -7.16 7.50
N ASP A 345 29.10 -8.27 7.37
CA ASP A 345 29.39 -8.88 6.06
C ASP A 345 28.08 -9.33 5.39
N ASP A 346 27.96 -9.09 4.08
CA ASP A 346 26.71 -9.27 3.33
C ASP A 346 25.52 -8.56 4.05
N LEU A 347 25.57 -7.22 4.05
CA LEU A 347 24.67 -6.33 4.80
C LEU A 347 23.19 -6.65 4.57
N ASP A 348 22.82 -7.20 3.41
CA ASP A 348 21.45 -7.62 3.08
C ASP A 348 20.86 -8.65 4.05
N LEU A 349 21.70 -9.46 4.72
CA LEU A 349 21.27 -10.38 5.78
C LEU A 349 20.69 -9.67 7.00
N TYR A 350 21.08 -8.42 7.23
CA TYR A 350 20.65 -7.59 8.36
C TYR A 350 19.60 -6.55 7.95
N LEU A 351 19.20 -6.51 6.68
CA LEU A 351 18.15 -5.61 6.16
C LEU A 351 16.81 -6.36 5.95
N GLY A 352 16.77 -7.65 6.27
CA GLY A 352 15.60 -8.51 6.15
C GLY A 352 14.51 -8.23 7.20
N PRO A 353 13.30 -8.80 7.02
CA PRO A 353 12.14 -8.46 7.84
C PRO A 353 12.19 -8.98 9.29
N SER A 354 12.96 -10.04 9.55
CA SER A 354 13.17 -10.58 10.89
C SER A 354 14.28 -9.77 11.58
N ASP A 355 13.90 -8.89 12.51
CA ASP A 355 14.79 -8.01 13.29
C ASP A 355 15.81 -7.21 12.45
N PRO A 356 15.35 -6.35 11.52
CA PRO A 356 16.21 -5.56 10.65
C PRO A 356 17.06 -4.56 11.45
N LEU A 357 18.27 -4.28 10.94
CA LEU A 357 18.96 -3.04 11.24
C LEU A 357 18.04 -1.88 10.84
N THR A 358 17.58 -1.12 11.83
CA THR A 358 16.78 0.10 11.65
C THR A 358 17.64 1.34 11.93
N PRO A 359 17.23 2.55 11.48
CA PRO A 359 17.91 3.79 11.87
C PRO A 359 18.02 3.95 13.40
N ALA A 360 17.01 3.51 14.16
CA ALA A 360 17.00 3.56 15.62
C ALA A 360 18.00 2.57 16.25
N LEU A 361 18.08 1.33 15.76
CA LEU A 361 19.08 0.37 16.23
C LEU A 361 20.50 0.81 15.85
N LEU A 362 20.67 1.40 14.67
CA LEU A 362 21.92 2.02 14.24
C LEU A 362 22.33 3.15 15.18
N ASP A 363 21.39 4.02 15.57
CA ASP A 363 21.64 5.09 16.55
C ASP A 363 22.03 4.53 17.93
N GLN A 364 21.38 3.46 18.38
CA GLN A 364 21.72 2.82 19.66
C GLN A 364 23.12 2.20 19.64
N LEU A 365 23.50 1.52 18.55
CA LEU A 365 24.84 0.98 18.37
C LEU A 365 25.91 2.08 18.38
N LEU A 366 25.65 3.19 17.68
CA LEU A 366 26.55 4.32 17.58
C LEU A 366 26.60 5.18 18.85
N ALA A 367 25.54 5.18 19.66
CA ALA A 367 25.46 5.94 20.92
C ALA A 367 26.11 5.21 22.12
N ARG A 368 26.71 4.03 21.90
CA ARG A 368 27.45 3.31 22.94
C ARG A 368 28.54 4.19 23.58
N PRO A 369 28.83 3.99 24.88
CA PRO A 369 29.87 4.74 25.57
C PRO A 369 31.30 4.37 25.13
N GLY A 370 31.51 3.23 24.47
CA GLY A 370 32.78 2.82 23.86
C GLY A 370 32.87 3.18 22.37
N ASP A 371 34.09 3.40 21.87
CA ASP A 371 34.35 3.68 20.44
C ASP A 371 33.84 2.52 19.56
N THR A 372 32.81 2.78 18.76
CA THR A 372 32.10 1.77 17.97
C THR A 372 32.22 2.09 16.49
N ARG A 373 32.68 1.12 15.70
CA ARG A 373 32.81 1.22 14.23
C ARG A 373 31.95 0.16 13.56
N LEU A 374 31.07 0.55 12.66
CA LEU A 374 30.30 -0.37 11.82
C LEU A 374 30.98 -0.51 10.46
N LEU A 375 31.17 -1.75 10.02
CA LEU A 375 31.68 -2.05 8.70
C LEU A 375 30.80 -3.09 8.02
N GLY A 376 30.23 -2.71 6.88
CA GLY A 376 29.40 -3.60 6.07
C GLY A 376 30.01 -3.87 4.70
N THR A 377 29.64 -5.00 4.09
CA THR A 377 29.89 -5.28 2.68
C THR A 377 28.56 -5.49 1.95
N LEU A 378 28.48 -5.08 0.68
CA LEU A 378 27.29 -5.25 -0.14
C LEU A 378 27.66 -5.51 -1.61
N ARG A 379 26.82 -6.23 -2.34
CA ARG A 379 27.02 -6.44 -3.78
C ARG A 379 26.52 -5.24 -4.58
N SER A 380 27.20 -4.91 -5.67
CA SER A 380 26.84 -3.76 -6.51
C SER A 380 25.41 -3.86 -7.05
N GLU A 381 25.01 -5.04 -7.49
CA GLU A 381 23.66 -5.32 -8.01
C GLU A 381 22.60 -5.15 -6.92
N GLN A 382 22.90 -5.63 -5.71
CA GLN A 382 22.02 -5.52 -4.56
C GLN A 382 21.86 -4.06 -4.10
N ARG A 383 22.95 -3.27 -4.13
CA ARG A 383 22.88 -1.84 -3.79
C ARG A 383 22.03 -1.05 -4.78
N ALA A 384 22.25 -1.23 -6.08
CA ALA A 384 21.49 -0.53 -7.12
C ALA A 384 19.98 -0.80 -6.97
N PHE A 385 19.62 -2.05 -6.68
CA PHE A 385 18.25 -2.44 -6.37
C PHE A 385 17.69 -1.74 -5.12
N LEU A 386 18.42 -1.75 -4.00
CA LEU A 386 17.97 -1.13 -2.74
C LEU A 386 17.82 0.40 -2.84
N LEU A 387 18.64 1.05 -3.67
CA LEU A 387 18.54 2.49 -3.93
C LEU A 387 17.49 2.82 -5.00
N GLY A 388 17.11 1.85 -5.84
CA GLY A 388 16.19 2.07 -6.95
C GLY A 388 16.84 2.80 -8.13
N ASP A 389 18.17 2.72 -8.24
CA ASP A 389 18.92 3.24 -9.37
C ASP A 389 18.70 2.28 -10.55
N GLU A 390 18.16 2.78 -11.66
CA GLU A 390 18.22 2.07 -12.94
C GLU A 390 19.70 1.80 -13.24
N VAL A 391 20.11 0.53 -13.22
CA VAL A 391 21.40 0.13 -13.79
C VAL A 391 21.29 0.36 -15.29
N ALA A 392 21.68 1.55 -15.75
CA ALA A 392 22.05 1.74 -17.14
C ALA A 392 23.24 0.80 -17.41
N PRO A 393 23.11 -0.21 -18.31
CA PRO A 393 24.23 -1.06 -18.63
C PRO A 393 25.32 -0.21 -19.30
N GLU A 394 26.54 -0.28 -18.77
CA GLU A 394 27.72 0.29 -19.41
C GLU A 394 27.89 -0.30 -20.82
N ASP A 395 28.02 0.64 -21.78
CA ASP A 395 28.45 0.54 -23.17
C ASP A 395 29.00 -0.84 -23.62
N ASP A 396 28.17 -1.65 -24.29
CA ASP A 396 28.70 -2.62 -25.27
C ASP A 396 27.89 -2.66 -26.57
N ARG A 397 28.57 -2.24 -27.64
CA ARG A 397 28.05 -2.13 -29.00
C ARG A 397 28.09 -3.51 -29.66
N ARG A 398 26.97 -4.23 -29.70
CA ARG A 398 26.54 -5.11 -30.83
C ARG A 398 25.13 -5.65 -30.56
N GLY A 399 24.20 -5.29 -31.43
CA GLY A 399 22.77 -5.38 -31.17
C GLY A 399 22.15 -6.77 -31.17
N SER A 400 21.12 -6.90 -30.34
CA SER A 400 19.79 -7.38 -30.74
C SER A 400 18.75 -7.10 -29.64
N THR A 401 17.69 -6.38 -30.03
CA THR A 401 16.36 -6.24 -29.40
C THR A 401 16.25 -5.78 -27.94
N ALA A 402 16.23 -4.45 -27.76
CA ALA A 402 15.61 -3.75 -26.65
C ALA A 402 14.10 -3.55 -26.91
N TRP A 403 13.24 -3.74 -25.91
CA TRP A 403 11.88 -3.17 -25.91
C TRP A 403 11.43 -2.75 -24.49
N LEU A 404 11.16 -1.43 -24.39
CA LEU A 404 10.17 -0.72 -23.57
C LEU A 404 10.26 -0.82 -22.04
N PHE A 405 10.86 0.21 -21.40
CA PHE A 405 10.19 1.09 -20.44
C PHE A 405 11.14 2.29 -20.15
N ASP A 406 10.92 3.42 -20.84
CA ASP A 406 11.45 4.73 -20.44
C ASP A 406 10.23 5.66 -20.22
N PRO A 407 9.96 6.15 -19.01
CA PRO A 407 8.83 7.03 -18.73
C PRO A 407 9.00 8.46 -19.26
N ARG A 408 10.14 8.83 -19.88
CA ARG A 408 10.41 10.21 -20.32
C ARG A 408 10.19 10.48 -21.81
N CYS A 409 9.62 9.53 -22.55
CA CYS A 409 9.33 9.70 -23.98
C CYS A 409 7.82 9.63 -24.29
N VAL A 410 7.04 10.61 -23.83
CA VAL A 410 5.68 10.86 -24.34
C VAL A 410 5.49 12.37 -24.57
N ASP A 411 6.25 12.95 -25.51
CA ASP A 411 6.00 14.34 -25.93
C ASP A 411 6.06 14.58 -27.45
N ASP A 412 6.25 13.58 -28.30
CA ASP A 412 6.27 13.82 -29.76
C ASP A 412 5.72 12.65 -30.60
N VAL A 413 4.39 12.52 -30.69
CA VAL A 413 3.73 11.92 -31.86
C VAL A 413 2.40 12.65 -32.15
N PRO A 414 2.24 13.34 -33.31
CA PRO A 414 1.00 13.98 -33.67
C PRO A 414 0.01 12.99 -34.31
N GLY A 415 -1.13 12.81 -33.66
CA GLY A 415 -2.37 12.31 -34.26
C GLY A 415 -2.68 10.83 -34.03
N ILE A 416 -3.71 10.56 -33.22
CA ILE A 416 -4.79 9.56 -33.44
C ILE A 416 -5.91 9.89 -32.45
N GLY A 417 -7.15 9.93 -32.95
CA GLY A 417 -8.32 10.45 -32.28
C GLY A 417 -8.96 9.54 -31.22
N HIS A 418 -9.73 10.17 -30.36
CA HIS A 418 -10.57 9.56 -29.33
C HIS A 418 -11.68 8.67 -29.90
N SER A 419 -11.83 7.47 -29.33
CA SER A 419 -13.14 6.82 -29.11
C SER A 419 -13.01 5.58 -28.22
N GLY A 420 -13.59 5.59 -27.02
CA GLY A 420 -13.78 4.41 -26.17
C GLY A 420 -13.68 4.67 -24.66
N PRO A 421 -14.72 4.38 -23.84
CA PRO A 421 -14.82 4.81 -22.45
C PRO A 421 -14.32 3.75 -21.46
N GLY A 422 -13.57 4.14 -20.43
CA GLY A 422 -13.31 3.25 -19.29
C GLY A 422 -12.14 3.68 -18.41
N GLY A 423 -12.42 3.79 -17.09
CA GLY A 423 -11.42 3.56 -16.04
C GLY A 423 -10.35 4.62 -15.83
N GLY A 424 -10.74 5.86 -15.54
CA GLY A 424 -9.83 6.79 -14.87
C GLY A 424 -9.61 6.34 -13.43
N ALA A 425 -8.53 5.59 -13.17
CA ALA A 425 -8.00 5.43 -11.83
C ALA A 425 -7.62 6.82 -11.28
N PRO A 426 -7.91 7.13 -10.01
CA PRO A 426 -7.44 8.38 -9.41
C PRO A 426 -5.91 8.40 -9.48
N VAL A 427 -5.35 9.59 -9.74
CA VAL A 427 -3.93 9.88 -9.54
C VAL A 427 -3.68 9.74 -8.05
N ILE A 428 -3.35 8.53 -7.62
CA ILE A 428 -2.85 8.21 -6.29
C ILE A 428 -1.39 8.59 -6.33
N ASP A 429 -1.00 9.45 -5.41
CA ASP A 429 0.39 9.77 -5.09
C ASP A 429 1.23 8.48 -5.10
N HIS A 430 2.13 8.35 -6.07
CA HIS A 430 2.76 7.09 -6.48
C HIS A 430 3.77 6.53 -5.43
N GLU A 431 3.83 7.11 -4.23
CA GLU A 431 4.68 6.64 -3.14
C GLU A 431 4.11 5.42 -2.39
N TRP A 432 2.81 5.10 -2.51
CA TRP A 432 2.18 4.06 -1.69
C TRP A 432 1.99 2.69 -2.39
N SER A 433 2.39 2.56 -3.65
CA SER A 433 2.20 1.35 -4.48
C SER A 433 3.44 0.48 -4.64
N ARG A 434 4.47 0.68 -3.82
CA ARG A 434 5.64 -0.22 -3.69
C ARG A 434 5.54 -1.01 -2.38
N PRO A 435 6.17 -2.19 -2.22
CA PRO A 435 6.13 -2.95 -0.98
C PRO A 435 6.61 -2.01 0.13
N THR A 436 5.74 -1.70 1.09
CA THR A 436 5.94 -0.75 2.20
C THR A 436 7.19 0.12 2.09
N ASN A 437 7.01 1.36 1.63
CA ASN A 437 8.05 2.38 1.62
C ASN A 437 8.68 2.67 3.00
N GLY A 438 8.15 2.14 4.12
CA GLY A 438 8.82 2.19 5.42
C GLY A 438 10.14 1.42 5.45
N SER A 439 10.18 0.16 4.98
CA SER A 439 11.40 -0.65 5.02
C SER A 439 12.44 -0.15 4.00
N ILE A 440 12.02 0.22 2.79
CA ILE A 440 12.93 0.80 1.79
C ILE A 440 13.40 2.20 2.19
N ARG A 441 12.55 3.05 2.80
CA ARG A 441 12.98 4.36 3.34
C ARG A 441 13.98 4.18 4.48
N HIS A 442 13.76 3.25 5.40
CA HIS A 442 14.70 2.93 6.48
C HIS A 442 16.01 2.36 5.92
N VAL A 443 15.95 1.43 4.96
CA VAL A 443 17.14 0.87 4.28
C VAL A 443 17.90 1.96 3.55
N ARG A 444 17.22 2.84 2.79
CA ARG A 444 17.84 3.99 2.13
C ARG A 444 18.46 4.94 3.15
N GLN A 445 17.79 5.24 4.26
CA GLN A 445 18.34 6.06 5.34
C GLN A 445 19.61 5.44 5.93
N ILE A 446 19.65 4.12 6.15
CA ILE A 446 20.84 3.41 6.62
C ILE A 446 21.96 3.48 5.58
N LEU A 447 21.66 3.17 4.31
CA LEU A 447 22.64 3.22 3.22
C LEU A 447 23.17 4.64 2.99
N HIS A 448 22.33 5.68 3.11
CA HIS A 448 22.75 7.09 3.02
C HIS A 448 23.58 7.56 4.21
N ARG A 449 23.44 6.92 5.38
CA ARG A 449 24.28 7.18 6.56
C ARG A 449 25.64 6.49 6.47
N ALA A 450 25.79 5.49 5.62
CA ALA A 450 27.06 4.80 5.43
C ALA A 450 28.00 5.60 4.50
N ALA A 451 29.25 5.77 4.92
CA ALA A 451 30.31 6.19 4.00
C ALA A 451 30.57 5.04 3.02
N THR A 452 30.03 5.16 1.81
CA THR A 452 30.11 4.09 0.80
C THR A 452 31.41 4.21 0.00
N ILE A 453 32.08 3.07 -0.21
CA ILE A 453 33.25 2.96 -1.06
C ILE A 453 33.03 1.85 -2.07
N ASP A 454 33.05 2.21 -3.35
CA ASP A 454 32.93 1.25 -4.44
C ASP A 454 34.29 0.57 -4.70
N LEU A 455 34.24 -0.75 -4.82
CA LEU A 455 35.35 -1.64 -5.07
C LEU A 455 35.16 -2.33 -6.42
N ASP A 456 36.02 -1.98 -7.37
CA ASP A 456 35.98 -2.58 -8.70
C ASP A 456 36.60 -3.98 -8.75
N HIS A 457 36.37 -4.67 -9.87
CA HIS A 457 37.06 -5.93 -10.18
C HIS A 457 38.58 -5.72 -10.26
N THR A 458 39.33 -6.64 -9.69
CA THR A 458 40.81 -6.64 -9.78
C THR A 458 41.34 -6.81 -11.20
N THR A 459 40.51 -7.24 -12.16
CA THR A 459 40.91 -7.35 -13.58
C THR A 459 41.18 -5.99 -14.23
N ILE A 460 40.68 -4.92 -13.64
CA ILE A 460 40.90 -3.56 -14.13
C ILE A 460 42.05 -2.84 -13.39
N ASP A 461 42.63 -3.37 -12.31
CA ASP A 461 43.79 -2.77 -11.64
C ASP A 461 45.11 -3.43 -12.09
N ALA A 462 45.80 -2.81 -13.05
CA ALA A 462 47.04 -3.34 -13.60
C ALA A 462 48.19 -3.39 -12.58
N ASP A 463 48.21 -2.48 -11.59
CA ASP A 463 49.25 -2.42 -10.58
C ASP A 463 49.00 -3.47 -9.48
N GLU A 464 47.74 -3.68 -9.07
CA GLU A 464 47.34 -4.82 -8.22
C GLU A 464 47.64 -6.15 -8.92
N GLN A 465 47.36 -6.29 -10.22
CA GLN A 465 47.71 -7.49 -10.98
C GLN A 465 49.23 -7.72 -11.04
N LEU A 466 50.03 -6.66 -11.18
CA LEU A 466 51.48 -6.77 -11.24
C LEU A 466 52.08 -7.12 -9.86
N ALA A 467 51.54 -6.55 -8.79
CA ALA A 467 51.88 -6.92 -7.42
C ALA A 467 51.47 -8.37 -7.10
N ALA A 468 50.27 -8.78 -7.51
CA ALA A 468 49.80 -10.15 -7.39
C ALA A 468 50.70 -11.13 -8.17
N ALA A 469 51.07 -10.81 -9.41
CA ALA A 469 52.00 -11.63 -10.20
C ALA A 469 53.40 -11.74 -9.57
N SER A 470 53.80 -10.78 -8.73
CA SER A 470 55.08 -10.83 -8.01
C SER A 470 55.03 -11.74 -6.77
N GLU A 471 53.91 -11.76 -6.03
CA GLU A 471 53.72 -12.61 -4.85
C GLU A 471 53.30 -14.04 -5.23
N TYR A 472 52.57 -14.19 -6.34
CA TYR A 472 52.03 -15.45 -6.83
C TYR A 472 52.49 -15.72 -8.27
N ALA A 473 53.79 -16.01 -8.41
CA ALA A 473 54.46 -16.09 -9.71
C ALA A 473 53.91 -17.18 -10.66
N ASP A 474 53.20 -18.18 -10.15
CA ASP A 474 52.67 -19.32 -10.91
C ASP A 474 51.20 -19.17 -11.33
N GLU A 475 50.55 -18.03 -11.01
CA GLU A 475 49.11 -17.83 -11.23
C GLU A 475 48.78 -16.85 -12.38
N ASP A 476 47.63 -17.07 -13.03
CA ASP A 476 47.06 -16.15 -14.04
C ASP A 476 45.87 -15.37 -13.46
N PHE A 477 45.96 -14.04 -13.49
CA PHE A 477 45.00 -13.12 -12.90
C PHE A 477 43.95 -12.57 -13.87
N GLN A 478 43.77 -13.19 -15.05
CA GLN A 478 42.73 -12.84 -16.01
C GLN A 478 41.30 -12.80 -15.43
N PHE A 479 41.00 -13.60 -14.41
CA PHE A 479 39.69 -13.62 -13.72
C PHE A 479 39.67 -12.74 -12.46
N GLY A 480 40.79 -12.08 -12.16
CA GLY A 480 40.98 -11.27 -10.98
C GLY A 480 41.57 -12.03 -9.79
N LEU A 481 42.26 -11.31 -8.90
CA LEU A 481 42.99 -11.86 -7.76
C LEU A 481 42.11 -12.72 -6.85
N GLY A 482 40.96 -12.19 -6.41
CA GLY A 482 40.07 -12.91 -5.50
C GLY A 482 39.49 -14.19 -6.10
N ALA A 483 39.16 -14.17 -7.40
CA ALA A 483 38.66 -15.33 -8.11
C ALA A 483 39.77 -16.38 -8.34
N THR A 484 40.96 -15.96 -8.78
CA THR A 484 42.11 -16.84 -9.01
C THR A 484 42.57 -17.51 -7.71
N LEU A 485 42.72 -16.76 -6.61
CA LEU A 485 43.13 -17.31 -5.32
C LEU A 485 42.14 -18.34 -4.77
N ALA A 486 40.85 -18.14 -5.03
CA ALA A 486 39.79 -19.08 -4.68
C ALA A 486 39.60 -20.20 -5.73
N CYS A 487 40.52 -20.35 -6.69
CA CYS A 487 40.51 -21.37 -7.74
C CYS A 487 39.27 -21.35 -8.65
N ALA A 488 38.62 -20.20 -8.76
CA ALA A 488 37.41 -20.04 -9.56
C ALA A 488 37.59 -20.42 -11.05
N PRO A 489 38.69 -20.09 -11.76
CA PRO A 489 38.86 -20.46 -13.17
C PRO A 489 38.87 -21.96 -13.40
N GLU A 490 39.46 -22.72 -12.47
CA GLU A 490 39.60 -24.17 -12.55
C GLU A 490 38.28 -24.87 -12.27
N LEU A 491 37.52 -24.38 -11.29
CA LEU A 491 36.17 -24.86 -10.98
C LEU A 491 35.19 -24.52 -12.11
N LEU A 492 35.31 -23.33 -12.70
CA LEU A 492 34.50 -22.94 -13.86
C LEU A 492 34.84 -23.80 -15.08
N ARG A 493 36.13 -24.08 -15.30
CA ARG A 493 36.58 -25.02 -16.32
C ARG A 493 36.05 -26.42 -16.06
N LEU A 494 36.06 -26.90 -14.82
CA LEU A 494 35.45 -28.19 -14.44
C LEU A 494 33.97 -28.25 -14.81
N TYR A 495 33.21 -27.20 -14.48
CA TYR A 495 31.79 -27.14 -14.81
C TYR A 495 31.53 -27.15 -16.33
N ARG A 496 32.27 -26.33 -17.09
CA ARG A 496 32.19 -26.27 -18.57
C ARG A 496 32.69 -27.55 -19.23
N ASP A 497 33.80 -28.13 -18.75
CA ASP A 497 34.36 -29.37 -19.27
C ASP A 497 33.43 -30.55 -18.99
N ALA A 498 32.75 -30.60 -17.85
CA ALA A 498 31.78 -31.65 -17.57
C ALA A 498 30.63 -31.66 -18.61
N GLU A 499 30.22 -30.48 -19.08
CA GLU A 499 29.26 -30.30 -20.17
C GLU A 499 29.83 -30.77 -21.51
N HIS A 500 31.03 -30.30 -21.88
CA HIS A 500 31.63 -30.51 -23.21
C HIS A 500 32.18 -31.93 -23.42
N TRP A 501 32.83 -32.52 -22.41
CA TRP A 501 33.49 -33.83 -22.50
C TRP A 501 32.54 -35.00 -22.20
N GLN A 502 31.22 -34.76 -22.22
CA GLN A 502 30.21 -35.77 -21.95
C GLN A 502 30.40 -36.47 -20.59
N GLN A 503 30.61 -35.70 -19.52
CA GLN A 503 30.43 -36.19 -18.13
C GLN A 503 29.06 -35.73 -17.60
N PRO A 504 27.95 -36.21 -18.17
CA PRO A 504 26.63 -35.62 -17.95
C PRO A 504 26.15 -35.78 -16.51
N VAL A 505 26.58 -36.83 -15.80
CA VAL A 505 26.24 -37.04 -14.38
C VAL A 505 26.91 -36.00 -13.50
N LEU A 506 28.20 -35.71 -13.71
CA LEU A 506 28.93 -34.67 -12.97
C LEU A 506 28.36 -33.29 -13.27
N HIS A 507 28.08 -33.00 -14.55
CA HIS A 507 27.46 -31.74 -14.94
C HIS A 507 26.08 -31.58 -14.28
N ALA A 508 25.27 -32.64 -14.22
CA ALA A 508 23.97 -32.62 -13.56
C ALA A 508 24.07 -32.35 -12.05
N VAL A 509 25.06 -32.94 -11.36
CA VAL A 509 25.33 -32.69 -9.93
C VAL A 509 25.70 -31.23 -9.67
N LEU A 510 26.65 -30.69 -10.43
CA LEU A 510 27.07 -29.30 -10.28
C LEU A 510 25.93 -28.33 -10.57
N ARG A 511 25.18 -28.58 -11.65
CA ARG A 511 24.05 -27.75 -12.05
C ARG A 511 22.91 -27.80 -11.01
N ALA A 512 22.63 -28.96 -10.42
CA ALA A 512 21.63 -29.08 -9.36
C ALA A 512 21.99 -28.24 -8.13
N ALA A 513 23.25 -28.26 -7.69
CA ALA A 513 23.70 -27.46 -6.56
C ALA A 513 23.72 -25.95 -6.87
N ILE A 514 24.06 -25.57 -8.12
CA ILE A 514 24.00 -24.18 -8.56
C ILE A 514 22.53 -23.70 -8.59
N ASP A 515 21.62 -24.46 -9.20
CA ASP A 515 20.21 -24.10 -9.28
C ASP A 515 19.57 -23.98 -7.89
N TRP A 516 19.95 -24.84 -6.93
CA TRP A 516 19.52 -24.74 -5.54
C TRP A 516 19.84 -23.36 -4.94
N ALA A 517 21.11 -22.93 -5.05
CA ALA A 517 21.52 -21.61 -4.58
C ALA A 517 20.82 -20.48 -5.34
N ARG A 518 20.64 -20.61 -6.66
CA ARG A 518 19.95 -19.60 -7.48
C ARG A 518 18.46 -19.50 -7.17
N CYS A 519 17.83 -20.58 -6.70
CA CYS A 519 16.48 -20.54 -6.16
C CYS A 519 16.38 -19.82 -4.81
N GLY A 520 17.45 -19.25 -4.26
CA GLY A 520 17.44 -18.57 -2.96
C GLY A 520 17.65 -19.50 -1.76
N ARG A 521 17.98 -20.79 -1.98
CA ARG A 521 18.32 -21.73 -0.91
C ARG A 521 19.79 -21.56 -0.52
N ASN A 522 20.01 -20.78 0.54
CA ASN A 522 21.34 -20.50 1.08
C ASN A 522 21.84 -21.60 2.03
N ASP A 523 21.01 -22.57 2.39
CA ASP A 523 21.35 -23.73 3.23
C ASP A 523 22.04 -24.85 2.44
N PRO A 524 22.92 -25.67 3.06
CA PRO A 524 23.55 -26.80 2.37
C PRO A 524 22.52 -27.83 1.88
N ILE A 525 22.59 -28.21 0.61
CA ILE A 525 21.71 -29.25 0.04
C ILE A 525 22.08 -30.63 0.61
N PRO A 526 21.16 -31.38 1.25
CA PRO A 526 21.44 -32.72 1.74
C PRO A 526 21.88 -33.67 0.61
N GLU A 527 22.85 -34.55 0.87
CA GLU A 527 23.44 -35.45 -0.15
C GLU A 527 22.39 -36.22 -0.97
N GLN A 528 21.37 -36.75 -0.29
CA GLN A 528 20.30 -37.52 -0.93
C GLN A 528 19.40 -36.64 -1.81
N VAL A 529 19.17 -35.38 -1.40
CA VAL A 529 18.39 -34.41 -2.19
C VAL A 529 19.20 -34.01 -3.41
N LEU A 530 20.49 -33.71 -3.25
CA LEU A 530 21.39 -33.39 -4.36
C LEU A 530 21.44 -34.51 -5.40
N ALA A 531 21.60 -35.77 -4.98
CA ALA A 531 21.61 -36.90 -5.90
C ALA A 531 20.29 -37.01 -6.69
N ARG A 532 19.14 -36.83 -6.02
CA ARG A 532 17.80 -36.85 -6.64
C ARG A 532 17.62 -35.72 -7.65
N LEU A 533 17.97 -34.49 -7.29
CA LEU A 533 17.87 -33.34 -8.18
C LEU A 533 18.82 -33.46 -9.37
N ALA A 534 20.02 -33.98 -9.15
CA ALA A 534 20.97 -34.27 -10.22
C ALA A 534 20.43 -35.34 -11.18
N GLU A 535 19.76 -36.38 -10.69
CA GLU A 535 19.10 -37.36 -11.57
C GLU A 535 18.00 -36.71 -12.42
N LYS A 536 17.16 -35.85 -11.82
CA LYS A 536 16.10 -35.11 -12.50
C LYS A 536 16.67 -34.20 -13.60
N GLN A 537 17.73 -33.46 -13.27
CA GLN A 537 18.49 -32.62 -14.20
C GLN A 537 19.04 -33.44 -15.36
N LEU A 538 19.69 -34.58 -15.06
CA LEU A 538 20.26 -35.45 -16.08
C LEU A 538 19.20 -35.91 -17.09
N ARG A 539 18.00 -36.28 -16.63
CA ARG A 539 16.89 -36.68 -17.52
C ARG A 539 16.43 -35.55 -18.44
N THR A 540 16.59 -34.28 -18.05
CA THR A 540 16.20 -33.13 -18.89
C THR A 540 17.05 -33.03 -20.16
N PHE A 541 18.37 -33.22 -20.07
CA PHE A 541 19.28 -33.04 -21.21
C PHE A 541 19.88 -34.36 -21.75
N ARG A 542 19.75 -35.48 -21.01
CA ARG A 542 20.19 -36.84 -21.37
C ARG A 542 19.22 -37.91 -20.86
N SER A 543 18.00 -37.91 -21.39
CA SER A 543 16.99 -38.94 -21.08
C SER A 543 17.39 -40.36 -21.47
N ASP A 544 18.39 -40.51 -22.34
CA ASP A 544 19.00 -41.78 -22.75
C ASP A 544 19.88 -42.41 -21.65
N LEU A 545 20.26 -41.66 -20.62
CA LEU A 545 21.10 -42.11 -19.53
C LEU A 545 20.30 -42.25 -18.22
N ALA A 546 20.24 -43.47 -17.70
CA ALA A 546 19.81 -43.71 -16.32
C ALA A 546 21.06 -43.73 -15.42
N ALA A 547 21.22 -42.71 -14.57
CA ALA A 547 22.29 -42.71 -13.57
C ALA A 547 21.86 -43.58 -12.38
N THR A 548 22.69 -44.56 -12.01
CA THR A 548 22.48 -45.31 -10.77
C THR A 548 22.86 -44.43 -9.57
N PRO A 549 22.31 -44.68 -8.36
CA PRO A 549 22.69 -43.96 -7.15
C PRO A 549 24.20 -43.93 -6.92
N GLU A 550 24.91 -45.02 -7.24
CA GLU A 550 26.36 -45.11 -7.11
C GLU A 550 27.09 -44.13 -8.04
N LEU A 551 26.62 -43.94 -9.27
CA LEU A 551 27.20 -42.99 -10.22
C LEU A 551 27.00 -41.54 -9.78
N LEU A 552 25.85 -41.23 -9.19
CA LEU A 552 25.56 -39.90 -8.63
C LEU A 552 26.45 -39.62 -7.41
N LEU A 553 26.61 -40.59 -6.51
CA LEU A 553 27.50 -40.47 -5.36
C LEU A 553 28.97 -40.33 -5.79
N GLN A 554 29.41 -41.06 -6.82
CA GLN A 554 30.74 -40.88 -7.41
C GLN A 554 30.93 -39.49 -8.03
N ALA A 555 29.90 -38.95 -8.69
CA ALA A 555 29.94 -37.59 -9.22
C ALA A 555 29.97 -36.53 -8.12
N ILE A 556 29.21 -36.71 -7.04
CA ILE A 556 29.27 -35.85 -5.84
C ILE A 556 30.66 -35.94 -5.22
N GLU A 557 31.21 -37.14 -5.06
CA GLU A 557 32.58 -37.35 -4.59
C GLU A 557 33.59 -36.64 -5.48
N GLN A 558 33.47 -36.75 -6.80
CA GLN A 558 34.33 -36.06 -7.75
C GLN A 558 34.21 -34.52 -7.64
N ALA A 559 33.00 -34.00 -7.41
CA ALA A 559 32.75 -32.56 -7.29
C ALA A 559 33.25 -31.96 -5.96
N ARG A 560 33.27 -32.75 -4.87
CA ARG A 560 33.84 -32.37 -3.56
C ARG A 560 35.32 -32.75 -3.40
N THR A 561 35.92 -33.44 -4.38
CA THR A 561 37.33 -33.84 -4.32
C THR A 561 38.19 -32.72 -4.91
N PRO A 562 39.21 -32.25 -4.17
CA PRO A 562 40.12 -31.22 -4.68
C PRO A 562 40.85 -31.67 -5.94
N ARG A 563 40.97 -30.76 -6.92
CA ARG A 563 41.60 -31.03 -8.22
C ARG A 563 43.11 -30.79 -8.24
N ARG A 564 43.60 -29.84 -7.44
CA ARG A 564 45.03 -29.58 -7.24
C ARG A 564 45.57 -30.45 -6.11
N SER A 565 46.88 -30.71 -6.15
CA SER A 565 47.60 -31.46 -5.12
C SER A 565 47.63 -30.77 -3.75
N ASP A 566 47.20 -29.51 -3.67
CA ASP A 566 47.10 -28.70 -2.45
C ASP A 566 45.83 -28.99 -1.63
N GLY A 567 44.81 -29.65 -2.20
CA GLY A 567 43.67 -30.18 -1.45
C GLY A 567 42.55 -29.19 -1.10
N LYS A 568 42.51 -27.97 -1.67
CA LYS A 568 41.60 -26.91 -1.16
C LYS A 568 40.45 -26.50 -2.10
N ALA A 569 40.66 -26.54 -3.42
CA ALA A 569 39.65 -26.07 -4.38
C ALA A 569 38.61 -27.14 -4.73
N VAL A 570 37.36 -26.95 -4.29
CA VAL A 570 36.25 -27.88 -4.52
C VAL A 570 35.04 -27.15 -5.10
N ALA A 571 34.33 -27.81 -6.02
CA ALA A 571 33.12 -27.24 -6.62
C ALA A 571 31.90 -27.37 -5.68
N LEU A 572 31.91 -28.40 -4.83
CA LEU A 572 30.96 -28.61 -3.74
C LEU A 572 31.66 -28.55 -2.39
N ILE A 573 31.33 -27.53 -1.61
CA ILE A 573 31.80 -27.36 -0.24
C ILE A 573 30.97 -28.27 0.66
N SER A 574 31.65 -29.13 1.44
CA SER A 574 30.98 -30.10 2.32
C SER A 574 30.67 -29.48 3.68
N HIS A 575 29.44 -29.68 4.16
CA HIS A 575 28.98 -29.29 5.48
C HIS A 575 28.39 -30.52 6.20
N PHE A 576 28.49 -30.55 7.53
CA PHE A 576 27.72 -31.49 8.34
C PHE A 576 26.39 -30.85 8.71
N LEU A 577 25.30 -31.59 8.52
CA LEU A 577 23.96 -31.21 8.93
C LEU A 577 23.71 -31.69 10.37
N ASP A 578 22.67 -31.17 11.02
CA ASP A 578 22.34 -31.45 12.42
C ASP A 578 22.05 -32.94 12.68
N ASP A 579 21.55 -33.65 11.67
CA ASP A 579 21.31 -35.10 11.72
C ASP A 579 22.59 -35.95 11.53
N GLY A 580 23.75 -35.29 11.43
CA GLY A 580 25.06 -35.91 11.20
C GLY A 580 25.32 -36.34 9.75
N THR A 581 24.38 -36.10 8.84
CA THR A 581 24.57 -36.36 7.41
C THR A 581 25.34 -35.23 6.73
N ARG A 582 25.73 -35.44 5.48
CA ARG A 582 26.46 -34.44 4.69
C ARG A 582 25.51 -33.61 3.86
N GLY A 583 25.70 -32.30 3.92
CA GLY A 583 25.14 -31.32 3.00
C GLY A 583 26.23 -30.67 2.15
N TYR A 584 25.83 -30.07 1.04
CA TYR A 584 26.75 -29.43 0.10
C TYR A 584 26.33 -28.01 -0.25
N LYS A 585 27.28 -27.11 -0.45
CA LYS A 585 27.03 -25.80 -1.06
C LYS A 585 27.82 -25.69 -2.36
N ALA A 586 27.18 -25.17 -3.40
CA ALA A 586 27.89 -24.83 -4.62
C ALA A 586 28.88 -23.69 -4.32
N PHE A 587 30.06 -23.76 -4.93
CA PHE A 587 31.01 -22.66 -4.85
C PHE A 587 30.39 -21.39 -5.44
N ALA A 588 30.35 -20.30 -4.66
CA ALA A 588 29.58 -19.09 -4.99
C ALA A 588 29.94 -18.47 -6.36
N TYR A 589 31.19 -18.63 -6.83
CA TYR A 589 31.57 -18.14 -8.16
C TYR A 589 30.93 -18.94 -9.30
N LEU A 590 30.65 -20.23 -9.11
CA LEU A 590 29.90 -21.03 -10.09
C LEU A 590 28.45 -20.54 -10.20
N VAL A 591 27.90 -20.06 -9.08
CA VAL A 591 26.55 -19.48 -9.04
C VAL A 591 26.53 -18.15 -9.80
N SER A 592 27.44 -17.22 -9.47
CA SER A 592 27.51 -15.92 -10.14
C SER A 592 27.86 -16.04 -11.63
N ALA A 593 28.81 -16.91 -11.99
CA ALA A 593 29.19 -17.12 -13.39
C ALA A 593 28.05 -17.68 -14.25
N ASP A 594 27.08 -18.38 -13.66
CA ASP A 594 25.89 -18.88 -14.37
C ASP A 594 24.79 -17.80 -14.49
N ASP A 595 24.76 -16.83 -13.57
CA ASP A 595 23.88 -15.64 -13.64
C ASP A 595 24.44 -14.55 -14.59
N GLU A 596 25.76 -14.40 -14.73
CA GLU A 596 26.43 -13.40 -15.58
C GLU A 596 26.64 -13.86 -17.04
N ALA A 597 26.35 -15.12 -17.37
CA ALA A 597 26.63 -15.72 -18.68
C ALA A 597 25.66 -15.26 -19.79
N GLY A 598 25.63 -13.96 -20.11
CA GLY A 598 24.91 -13.39 -21.26
C GLY A 598 23.40 -13.65 -21.24
N ALA A 599 22.96 -14.75 -21.86
CA ALA A 599 21.57 -15.20 -21.76
C ALA A 599 21.39 -16.00 -20.46
N VAL A 600 20.93 -15.32 -19.40
CA VAL A 600 20.65 -15.92 -18.09
C VAL A 600 19.87 -17.22 -18.27
N ARG A 601 20.46 -18.33 -17.84
CA ARG A 601 19.84 -19.65 -17.97
C ARG A 601 18.60 -19.72 -17.09
N LEU A 602 17.44 -20.00 -17.69
CA LEU A 602 16.19 -20.21 -16.96
C LEU A 602 16.27 -21.45 -16.08
N ILE A 603 15.77 -21.32 -14.85
CA ILE A 603 15.55 -22.42 -13.92
C ILE A 603 14.16 -22.99 -14.23
N GLY A 604 14.06 -24.28 -14.52
CA GLY A 604 12.76 -24.92 -14.79
C GLY A 604 11.82 -24.86 -13.57
N GLU A 605 10.52 -24.69 -13.82
CA GLU A 605 9.46 -24.54 -12.80
C GLU A 605 9.53 -25.62 -11.71
N ASP A 606 9.77 -26.86 -12.14
CA ASP A 606 9.88 -28.05 -11.29
C ASP A 606 10.97 -27.98 -10.22
N ARG A 607 11.98 -27.11 -10.38
CA ARG A 607 13.10 -26.93 -9.44
C ARG A 607 12.76 -25.94 -8.35
N TRP A 608 11.85 -25.01 -8.60
CA TRP A 608 11.35 -24.08 -7.59
C TRP A 608 10.51 -24.83 -6.55
N ASP A 609 9.67 -25.76 -7.00
CA ASP A 609 8.92 -26.65 -6.11
C ASP A 609 9.84 -27.56 -5.28
N ASP A 610 10.91 -28.08 -5.90
CA ASP A 610 11.92 -28.85 -5.18
C ASP A 610 12.64 -28.02 -4.10
N ALA A 611 12.87 -26.71 -4.36
CA ALA A 611 13.47 -25.79 -3.41
C ALA A 611 12.54 -25.45 -2.23
N LEU A 612 11.22 -25.53 -2.43
CA LEU A 612 10.22 -25.40 -1.37
C LEU A 612 10.10 -26.66 -0.50
N GLN A 613 10.47 -27.83 -1.02
CA GLN A 613 10.40 -29.06 -0.24
C GLN A 613 11.32 -28.94 0.98
N SER A 614 10.78 -29.16 2.18
CA SER A 614 11.47 -29.02 3.48
C SER A 614 11.97 -27.61 3.82
N ALA A 615 11.54 -26.58 3.09
CA ALA A 615 11.78 -25.19 3.47
C ALA A 615 10.92 -24.81 4.68
N ASP A 616 11.52 -24.10 5.63
CA ASP A 616 10.78 -23.37 6.65
C ASP A 616 10.21 -22.05 6.08
N ALA A 617 9.41 -21.36 6.87
CA ALA A 617 8.76 -20.11 6.44
C ALA A 617 9.75 -19.03 5.95
N PRO A 618 10.87 -18.72 6.66
CA PRO A 618 11.87 -17.77 6.17
C PRO A 618 12.55 -18.22 4.87
N THR A 619 12.88 -19.50 4.75
CA THR A 619 13.53 -19.99 3.53
C THR A 619 12.58 -19.97 2.34
N ALA A 620 11.31 -20.35 2.53
CA ALA A 620 10.30 -20.29 1.48
C ALA A 620 10.06 -18.85 0.98
N TYR A 621 10.10 -17.87 1.89
CA TYR A 621 10.08 -16.45 1.54
C TYR A 621 11.33 -16.04 0.73
N GLY A 622 12.52 -16.49 1.11
CA GLY A 622 13.75 -16.27 0.34
C GLY A 622 13.66 -16.85 -1.08
N VAL A 623 13.06 -18.02 -1.24
CA VAL A 623 12.80 -18.65 -2.55
C VAL A 623 11.82 -17.82 -3.38
N MET A 624 10.78 -17.26 -2.75
CA MET A 624 9.82 -16.37 -3.42
C MET A 624 10.49 -15.09 -3.92
N LEU A 625 11.31 -14.45 -3.08
CA LEU A 625 12.07 -13.26 -3.48
C LEU A 625 13.03 -13.56 -4.63
N ALA A 626 13.72 -14.70 -4.60
CA ALA A 626 14.62 -15.12 -5.68
C ALA A 626 13.91 -15.31 -7.02
N ALA A 627 12.65 -15.76 -7.01
CA ALA A 627 11.81 -15.85 -8.21
C ALA A 627 11.32 -14.45 -8.66
N TYR A 628 10.86 -13.64 -7.71
CA TYR A 628 10.37 -12.28 -7.98
C TYR A 628 11.46 -11.39 -8.62
N TRP A 629 12.67 -11.39 -8.06
CA TRP A 629 13.81 -10.62 -8.57
C TRP A 629 14.30 -11.08 -9.95
N ARG A 630 13.97 -12.30 -10.34
CA ARG A 630 14.25 -12.83 -11.70
C ARG A 630 13.14 -12.50 -12.70
N GLY A 631 12.12 -11.72 -12.29
CA GLY A 631 10.96 -11.38 -13.12
C GLY A 631 10.00 -12.54 -13.35
N LEU A 632 10.14 -13.65 -12.60
CA LEU A 632 9.28 -14.83 -12.71
C LEU A 632 8.02 -14.64 -11.85
N LEU A 633 7.17 -13.68 -12.22
CA LEU A 633 6.01 -13.26 -11.42
C LEU A 633 5.02 -14.40 -11.13
N SER A 634 4.74 -15.26 -12.11
CA SER A 634 3.87 -16.43 -11.94
C SER A 634 4.44 -17.43 -10.93
N THR A 635 5.73 -17.70 -11.01
CA THR A 635 6.44 -18.60 -10.10
C THR A 635 6.52 -18.00 -8.70
N ALA A 636 6.86 -16.70 -8.58
CA ALA A 636 6.89 -15.99 -7.31
C ALA A 636 5.52 -16.01 -6.62
N PHE A 637 4.43 -15.87 -7.36
CA PHE A 637 3.09 -15.95 -6.84
C PHE A 637 2.73 -17.35 -6.33
N HIS A 638 3.12 -18.40 -7.06
CA HIS A 638 2.92 -19.78 -6.64
C HIS A 638 3.70 -20.09 -5.35
N ILE A 639 4.98 -19.70 -5.31
CA ILE A 639 5.85 -19.89 -4.15
C ILE A 639 5.36 -19.07 -2.95
N GLY A 640 4.97 -17.82 -3.17
CA GLY A 640 4.51 -16.90 -2.13
C GLY A 640 3.28 -17.43 -1.40
N ARG A 641 2.34 -18.04 -2.14
CA ARG A 641 1.21 -18.74 -1.53
C ARG A 641 1.66 -19.88 -0.62
N SER A 642 2.59 -20.72 -1.07
CA SER A 642 3.12 -21.83 -0.28
C SER A 642 3.86 -21.34 0.97
N ALA A 643 4.69 -20.29 0.83
CA ALA A 643 5.39 -19.65 1.94
C ALA A 643 4.43 -19.01 2.96
N ALA A 644 3.34 -18.42 2.49
CA ALA A 644 2.27 -17.88 3.33
C ALA A 644 1.49 -19.00 4.06
N GLU A 645 1.24 -20.14 3.41
CA GLU A 645 0.62 -21.32 4.04
C GLU A 645 1.52 -21.95 5.14
N LEU A 646 2.84 -21.77 5.05
CA LEU A 646 3.80 -22.11 6.12
C LEU A 646 3.80 -21.11 7.30
N GLY A 647 3.03 -20.03 7.22
CA GLY A 647 2.90 -19.01 8.27
C GLY A 647 3.87 -17.83 8.16
N SER A 648 4.58 -17.67 7.04
CA SER A 648 5.40 -16.47 6.82
C SER A 648 4.50 -15.25 6.61
N THR A 649 4.54 -14.30 7.55
CA THR A 649 3.83 -13.02 7.43
C THR A 649 4.38 -12.18 6.30
N ASP A 650 5.69 -12.25 6.04
CA ASP A 650 6.34 -11.55 4.92
C ASP A 650 5.85 -12.07 3.56
N ALA A 651 5.68 -13.39 3.45
CA ALA A 651 5.10 -13.99 2.25
C ALA A 651 3.62 -13.61 2.08
N MET A 652 2.86 -13.48 3.18
CA MET A 652 1.48 -12.97 3.12
C MET A 652 1.43 -11.53 2.63
N HIS A 653 2.30 -10.65 3.15
CA HIS A 653 2.42 -9.26 2.70
C HIS A 653 2.78 -9.19 1.22
N MET A 654 3.86 -9.85 0.81
CA MET A 654 4.32 -9.85 -0.58
C MET A 654 3.32 -10.50 -1.54
N SER A 655 2.62 -11.55 -1.14
CA SER A 655 1.54 -12.12 -1.95
C SER A 655 0.43 -11.09 -2.14
N GLY A 656 0.01 -10.43 -1.06
CA GLY A 656 -0.99 -9.36 -1.14
C GLY A 656 -0.57 -8.23 -2.08
N TYR A 657 0.70 -7.83 -2.00
CA TYR A 657 1.29 -6.82 -2.88
C TYR A 657 1.26 -7.25 -4.36
N LEU A 658 1.66 -8.49 -4.67
CA LEU A 658 1.65 -9.01 -6.03
C LEU A 658 0.25 -9.03 -6.65
N TYR A 659 -0.79 -9.35 -5.85
CA TYR A 659 -2.18 -9.25 -6.30
C TYR A 659 -2.61 -7.79 -6.55
N GLU A 660 -2.19 -6.88 -5.67
CA GLU A 660 -2.56 -5.47 -5.76
C GLU A 660 -1.90 -4.75 -6.94
N THR A 661 -0.65 -5.08 -7.27
CA THR A 661 0.10 -4.48 -8.39
C THR A 661 0.06 -5.32 -9.66
N GLY A 662 -0.66 -6.44 -9.67
CA GLY A 662 -0.80 -7.31 -10.84
C GLY A 662 -1.51 -6.62 -12.00
N ASP A 663 -1.44 -7.22 -13.20
CA ASP A 663 -2.20 -6.79 -14.37
C ASP A 663 -3.12 -7.92 -14.86
N PRO A 664 -4.46 -7.83 -14.64
CA PRO A 664 -5.15 -6.75 -13.93
C PRO A 664 -4.96 -6.84 -12.40
N PRO A 665 -5.05 -5.71 -11.67
CA PRO A 665 -4.95 -5.70 -10.21
C PRO A 665 -6.18 -6.35 -9.56
N ASP A 666 -5.95 -7.15 -8.50
CA ASP A 666 -6.97 -7.88 -7.75
C ASP A 666 -6.92 -7.54 -6.26
N SER A 667 -7.59 -6.44 -5.90
CA SER A 667 -7.66 -5.96 -4.51
C SER A 667 -8.38 -6.93 -3.56
N GLN A 668 -9.27 -7.81 -4.07
CA GLN A 668 -9.99 -8.77 -3.22
C GLN A 668 -9.05 -9.88 -2.76
N SER A 669 -8.29 -10.45 -3.69
CA SER A 669 -7.29 -11.46 -3.34
C SER A 669 -6.15 -10.86 -2.51
N ALA A 670 -5.74 -9.62 -2.79
CA ALA A 670 -4.76 -8.91 -1.95
C ALA A 670 -5.23 -8.80 -0.49
N LEU A 671 -6.49 -8.38 -0.29
CA LEU A 671 -7.08 -8.24 1.04
C LEU A 671 -7.15 -9.55 1.82
N ILE A 672 -7.36 -10.69 1.17
CA ILE A 672 -7.35 -12.01 1.84
C ILE A 672 -6.00 -12.28 2.49
N TRP A 673 -4.90 -12.00 1.77
CA TRP A 673 -3.56 -12.23 2.28
C TRP A 673 -3.16 -11.21 3.34
N TYR A 674 -3.50 -9.93 3.13
CA TYR A 674 -3.26 -8.90 4.14
C TYR A 674 -4.05 -9.16 5.42
N ARG A 675 -5.32 -9.59 5.38
CA ARG A 675 -6.09 -9.97 6.58
C ARG A 675 -5.39 -11.08 7.37
N ARG A 676 -4.91 -12.13 6.68
CA ARG A 676 -4.20 -13.25 7.33
C ARG A 676 -2.92 -12.78 8.03
N GLY A 677 -2.09 -11.97 7.37
CA GLY A 677 -0.88 -11.43 7.99
C GLY A 677 -1.21 -10.46 9.13
N ALA A 678 -2.26 -9.66 8.98
CA ALA A 678 -2.71 -8.70 9.99
C ALA A 678 -3.20 -9.39 11.27
N ASP A 679 -3.93 -10.50 11.13
CA ASP A 679 -4.40 -11.36 12.22
C ASP A 679 -3.25 -12.04 12.99
N LEU A 680 -2.14 -12.35 12.30
CA LEU A 680 -0.89 -12.83 12.91
C LEU A 680 -0.05 -11.70 13.53
N GLY A 681 -0.45 -10.45 13.31
CA GLY A 681 0.11 -9.28 13.94
C GLY A 681 1.16 -8.52 13.13
N ASP A 682 1.30 -8.84 11.85
CA ASP A 682 2.21 -8.13 10.95
C ASP A 682 1.77 -6.69 10.70
N LEU A 683 2.67 -5.73 10.92
CA LEU A 683 2.38 -4.30 10.83
C LEU A 683 2.06 -3.89 9.39
N SER A 684 2.83 -4.37 8.42
CA SER A 684 2.66 -4.05 7.00
C SER A 684 1.30 -4.54 6.51
N CYS A 685 0.96 -5.79 6.80
CA CYS A 685 -0.34 -6.37 6.48
C CYS A 685 -1.49 -5.61 7.13
N ARG A 686 -1.38 -5.20 8.40
CA ARG A 686 -2.42 -4.38 9.06
C ARG A 686 -2.66 -3.08 8.30
N LEU A 687 -1.60 -2.34 7.96
CA LEU A 687 -1.72 -1.06 7.27
C LEU A 687 -2.30 -1.22 5.85
N HIS A 688 -1.82 -2.22 5.09
CA HIS A 688 -2.33 -2.48 3.73
C HIS A 688 -3.77 -3.01 3.72
N ALA A 689 -4.14 -3.91 4.64
CA ALA A 689 -5.51 -4.35 4.82
C ALA A 689 -6.41 -3.15 5.17
N ALA A 690 -6.00 -2.34 6.15
CA ALA A 690 -6.75 -1.17 6.58
C ALA A 690 -6.97 -0.18 5.45
N ARG A 691 -5.95 0.08 4.62
CA ARG A 691 -6.07 0.94 3.43
C ARG A 691 -7.09 0.40 2.44
N LEU A 692 -7.00 -0.86 2.04
CA LEU A 692 -7.95 -1.44 1.08
C LEU A 692 -9.38 -1.42 1.61
N LEU A 693 -9.56 -1.76 2.88
CA LEU A 693 -10.87 -1.73 3.55
C LEU A 693 -11.42 -0.31 3.68
N SER A 694 -10.56 0.69 3.87
CA SER A 694 -10.99 2.10 3.98
C SER A 694 -11.59 2.67 2.69
N LEU A 695 -11.27 2.07 1.53
CA LEU A 695 -11.83 2.44 0.23
C LEU A 695 -13.21 1.81 -0.03
N SER A 696 -13.65 0.89 0.83
CA SER A 696 -14.94 0.20 0.66
C SER A 696 -16.12 1.09 1.04
N GLU A 697 -17.21 0.98 0.28
CA GLU A 697 -18.49 1.62 0.62
C GLU A 697 -19.20 0.91 1.80
N ASP A 698 -18.83 -0.35 2.09
CA ASP A 698 -19.41 -1.14 3.18
C ASP A 698 -18.97 -0.59 4.55
N ALA A 699 -19.94 -0.29 5.40
CA ALA A 699 -19.70 0.19 6.76
C ALA A 699 -18.94 -0.84 7.62
N SER A 700 -19.23 -2.14 7.44
CA SER A 700 -18.56 -3.20 8.20
C SER A 700 -17.08 -3.30 7.86
N GLU A 701 -16.72 -3.07 6.59
CA GLU A 701 -15.32 -3.09 6.16
C GLU A 701 -14.58 -1.84 6.65
N ARG A 702 -15.24 -0.67 6.70
CA ARG A 702 -14.65 0.54 7.30
C ARG A 702 -14.42 0.42 8.81
N ASP A 703 -15.31 -0.25 9.53
CA ASP A 703 -15.11 -0.56 10.95
C ASP A 703 -13.92 -1.51 11.16
N GLU A 704 -13.76 -2.50 10.27
CA GLU A 704 -12.59 -3.37 10.26
C GLU A 704 -11.30 -2.60 9.94
N ALA A 705 -11.34 -1.68 8.97
CA ALA A 705 -10.22 -0.80 8.63
C ALA A 705 -9.76 0.00 9.85
N ARG A 706 -10.70 0.65 10.55
CA ARG A 706 -10.43 1.39 11.78
C ARG A 706 -9.75 0.51 12.82
N ARG A 707 -10.21 -0.74 12.97
CA ARG A 707 -9.63 -1.69 13.92
C ARG A 707 -8.18 -2.04 13.58
N TYR A 708 -7.86 -2.31 12.30
CA TYR A 708 -6.48 -2.60 11.90
C TYR A 708 -5.57 -1.37 12.03
N TYR A 709 -6.05 -0.17 11.68
CA TYR A 709 -5.28 1.06 11.92
C TYR A 709 -5.01 1.29 13.40
N ALA A 710 -6.01 1.11 14.27
CA ALA A 710 -5.82 1.24 15.72
C ALA A 710 -4.83 0.20 16.27
N LEU A 711 -4.91 -1.06 15.79
CA LEU A 711 -3.95 -2.11 16.16
C LEU A 711 -2.52 -1.81 15.66
N ALA A 712 -2.40 -1.19 14.48
CA ALA A 712 -1.13 -0.76 13.93
C ALA A 712 -0.55 0.41 14.73
N ALA A 713 -1.34 1.42 15.09
CA ALA A 713 -0.92 2.53 15.93
C ALA A 713 -0.53 2.10 17.35
N ALA A 714 -1.21 1.09 17.90
CA ALA A 714 -0.94 0.55 19.24
C ALA A 714 0.46 -0.09 19.40
N THR A 715 1.20 -0.34 18.31
CA THR A 715 2.60 -0.79 18.39
C THR A 715 3.57 0.32 18.80
N GLY A 716 3.12 1.58 18.78
CA GLY A 716 3.94 2.76 19.04
C GLY A 716 4.71 3.27 17.80
N ASP A 717 4.48 2.68 16.62
CA ASP A 717 5.06 3.17 15.38
C ASP A 717 4.42 4.49 14.93
N ILE A 718 5.24 5.52 14.72
CA ILE A 718 4.78 6.87 14.35
C ILE A 718 4.13 6.89 12.97
N SER A 719 4.63 6.09 12.01
CA SER A 719 4.07 6.03 10.65
C SER A 719 2.68 5.37 10.64
N ALA A 720 2.50 4.33 11.45
CA ALA A 720 1.22 3.67 11.64
C ALA A 720 0.22 4.57 12.38
N THR A 721 0.68 5.32 13.39
CA THR A 721 -0.11 6.32 14.11
C THR A 721 -0.57 7.44 13.18
N TYR A 722 0.33 7.94 12.33
CA TYR A 722 0.01 8.92 11.29
C TYR A 722 -1.02 8.37 10.28
N ALA A 723 -0.84 7.14 9.80
CA ALA A 723 -1.78 6.51 8.87
C ALA A 723 -3.18 6.37 9.48
N TYR A 724 -3.26 6.06 10.78
CA TYR A 724 -4.53 6.02 11.50
C TYR A 724 -5.16 7.42 11.64
N ALA A 725 -4.37 8.42 12.02
CA ALA A 725 -4.82 9.81 12.12
C ALA A 725 -5.35 10.33 10.78
N HIS A 726 -4.64 10.05 9.69
CA HIS A 726 -5.05 10.40 8.33
C HIS A 726 -6.33 9.67 7.91
N PHE A 727 -6.50 8.39 8.24
CA PHE A 727 -7.75 7.68 7.99
C PHE A 727 -8.94 8.33 8.72
N LEU A 728 -8.76 8.70 9.98
CA LEU A 728 -9.79 9.36 10.80
C LEU A 728 -10.13 10.76 10.30
N MET A 729 -9.13 11.52 9.83
CA MET A 729 -9.30 12.83 9.20
C MET A 729 -10.20 12.79 7.97
N LEU A 730 -10.22 11.68 7.24
CA LEU A 730 -11.09 11.50 6.08
C LEU A 730 -12.52 11.09 6.47
N GLN A 731 -12.78 10.76 7.74
CA GLN A 731 -14.11 10.39 8.20
C GLN A 731 -14.94 11.63 8.56
N PRO A 732 -16.25 11.66 8.22
CA PRO A 732 -17.08 12.84 8.42
C PRO A 732 -17.48 13.08 9.89
N GLU A 733 -17.27 12.13 10.80
CA GLU A 733 -17.67 12.27 12.20
C GLU A 733 -16.77 13.24 12.98
N ALA A 734 -17.38 14.17 13.72
CA ALA A 734 -16.66 15.09 14.61
C ALA A 734 -15.80 14.36 15.65
N SER A 735 -16.26 13.22 16.17
CA SER A 735 -15.48 12.40 17.11
C SER A 735 -14.25 11.76 16.47
N SER A 736 -14.30 11.40 15.19
CA SER A 736 -13.15 10.90 14.44
C SER A 736 -12.13 12.03 14.22
N GLN A 737 -12.60 13.24 13.95
CA GLN A 737 -11.74 14.42 13.82
C GLN A 737 -11.02 14.76 15.13
N ASP A 738 -11.71 14.66 16.27
CA ASP A 738 -11.11 14.86 17.59
C ASP A 738 -10.01 13.83 17.87
N GLU A 739 -10.27 12.55 17.61
CA GLU A 739 -9.26 11.49 17.76
C GLU A 739 -8.10 11.67 16.76
N ALA A 740 -8.37 12.11 15.52
CA ALA A 740 -7.32 12.43 14.55
C ALA A 740 -6.38 13.54 15.05
N ILE A 741 -6.93 14.58 15.69
CA ILE A 741 -6.14 15.67 16.30
C ILE A 741 -5.24 15.13 17.40
N GLU A 742 -5.74 14.27 18.28
CA GLU A 742 -4.94 13.66 19.35
C GLU A 742 -3.77 12.85 18.76
N LEU A 743 -4.04 12.00 17.76
CA LEU A 743 -3.02 11.17 17.13
C LEU A 743 -2.02 11.99 16.30
N PHE A 744 -2.47 13.00 15.56
CA PHE A 744 -1.57 13.92 14.87
C PHE A 744 -0.73 14.74 15.85
N THR A 745 -1.24 15.05 17.04
CA THR A 745 -0.44 15.69 18.09
C THR A 745 0.69 14.78 18.55
N VAL A 746 0.43 13.49 18.75
CA VAL A 746 1.48 12.50 19.07
C VAL A 746 2.55 12.45 17.98
N CYS A 747 2.16 12.40 16.71
CA CYS A 747 3.10 12.39 15.59
C CYS A 747 3.88 13.71 15.46
N ALA A 748 3.20 14.85 15.65
CA ALA A 748 3.81 16.17 15.61
C ALA A 748 4.83 16.36 16.75
N ASP A 749 4.51 15.92 17.96
CA ASP A 749 5.43 15.93 19.11
C ASP A 749 6.65 15.04 18.86
N ALA A 750 6.49 13.94 18.12
CA ALA A 750 7.58 13.08 17.66
C ALA A 750 8.42 13.71 16.53
N GLY A 751 8.02 14.87 16.00
CA GLY A 751 8.77 15.63 15.01
C GLY A 751 8.33 15.43 13.55
N ASP A 752 7.22 14.73 13.31
CA ASP A 752 6.70 14.45 11.96
C ASP A 752 6.14 15.74 11.32
N ALA A 753 6.70 16.13 10.17
CA ALA A 753 6.40 17.40 9.52
C ALA A 753 5.01 17.42 8.84
N ASP A 754 4.58 16.27 8.29
CA ASP A 754 3.29 16.12 7.63
C ASP A 754 2.16 16.10 8.66
N ALA A 755 2.39 15.47 9.82
CA ALA A 755 1.47 15.52 10.95
C ALA A 755 1.28 16.95 11.46
N MET A 756 2.35 17.74 11.58
CA MET A 756 2.26 19.15 11.97
C MET A 756 1.43 19.97 10.98
N HIS A 757 1.56 19.68 9.68
CA HIS A 757 0.77 20.32 8.64
C HIS A 757 -0.72 19.98 8.78
N HIS A 758 -1.06 18.68 8.82
CA HIS A 758 -2.45 18.22 8.93
C HIS A 758 -3.11 18.63 10.25
N LEU A 759 -2.37 18.57 11.37
CA LEU A 759 -2.81 19.08 12.67
C LEU A 759 -3.13 20.57 12.59
N GLY A 760 -2.23 21.34 11.97
CA GLY A 760 -2.41 22.75 11.72
C GLY A 760 -3.71 23.04 10.96
N LEU A 761 -3.96 22.34 9.85
CA LEU A 761 -5.16 22.49 9.03
C LEU A 761 -6.44 22.13 9.80
N LEU A 762 -6.47 20.97 10.46
CA LEU A 762 -7.62 20.52 11.24
C LEU A 762 -7.99 21.50 12.36
N LEU A 763 -6.98 22.05 13.03
CA LEU A 763 -7.20 23.09 14.02
C LEU A 763 -7.77 24.35 13.35
N THR A 764 -7.36 24.75 12.13
CA THR A 764 -7.96 25.93 11.49
C THR A 764 -9.44 25.77 11.13
N GLU A 765 -9.95 24.56 10.95
CA GLU A 765 -11.33 24.32 10.49
C GLU A 765 -12.37 24.37 11.61
N ARG A 766 -11.97 24.38 12.89
CA ARG A 766 -12.94 24.41 14.01
C ARG A 766 -13.44 25.82 14.32
N ASP A 767 -14.74 25.95 14.57
CA ASP A 767 -15.40 27.23 14.91
C ASP A 767 -14.86 27.91 16.19
N ASN A 768 -14.27 27.14 17.12
CA ASN A 768 -13.68 27.63 18.38
C ASN A 768 -12.17 27.35 18.49
N ALA A 769 -11.47 27.20 17.37
CA ALA A 769 -10.06 26.84 17.38
C ALA A 769 -9.15 27.89 18.03
N ASP A 770 -8.15 27.42 18.77
CA ASP A 770 -7.02 28.25 19.17
C ASP A 770 -6.11 28.49 17.96
N ILE A 771 -6.34 29.63 17.30
CA ILE A 771 -5.63 30.08 16.11
C ILE A 771 -4.11 30.15 16.36
N GLU A 772 -3.67 30.43 17.59
CA GLU A 772 -2.25 30.48 17.90
C GLU A 772 -1.62 29.08 17.94
N VAL A 773 -2.37 28.05 18.36
CA VAL A 773 -1.92 26.66 18.30
C VAL A 773 -1.83 26.17 16.85
N ALA A 774 -2.85 26.46 16.03
CA ALA A 774 -2.81 26.14 14.60
C ALA A 774 -1.63 26.85 13.90
N LYS A 775 -1.42 28.13 14.22
CA LYS A 775 -0.29 28.93 13.71
C LYS A 775 1.05 28.33 14.15
N HIS A 776 1.17 27.88 15.39
CA HIS A 776 2.40 27.27 15.91
C HIS A 776 2.80 26.04 15.07
N TRP A 777 1.89 25.08 14.90
CA TRP A 777 2.17 23.84 14.16
C TRP A 777 2.45 24.08 12.67
N LEU A 778 1.67 24.95 12.02
CA LEU A 778 1.94 25.31 10.62
C LEU A 778 3.28 26.04 10.46
N THR A 779 3.69 26.83 11.45
CA THR A 779 5.01 27.49 11.44
C THR A 779 6.13 26.47 11.56
N GLU A 780 6.00 25.44 12.42
CA GLU A 780 7.02 24.40 12.54
C GLU A 780 7.08 23.45 11.35
N ALA A 781 5.94 23.16 10.70
CA ALA A 781 5.92 22.46 9.43
C ALA A 781 6.63 23.28 8.32
N SER A 782 6.35 24.59 8.24
CA SER A 782 7.02 25.49 7.30
C SER A 782 8.54 25.56 7.53
N ARG A 783 9.03 25.57 8.79
CA ARG A 783 10.47 25.53 9.09
C ARG A 783 11.16 24.25 8.62
N ARG A 784 10.40 23.16 8.47
CA ARG A 784 10.88 21.89 7.89
C ARG A 784 10.71 21.82 6.37
N ASN A 785 10.44 22.95 5.71
CA ASN A 785 10.24 23.11 4.27
C ASN A 785 9.00 22.40 3.71
N ILE A 786 7.95 22.20 4.52
CA ILE A 786 6.64 21.78 4.01
C ILE A 786 5.95 22.99 3.38
N THR A 787 5.96 23.07 2.05
CA THR A 787 5.45 24.24 1.31
C THR A 787 3.93 24.36 1.39
N ASP A 788 3.19 23.25 1.55
CA ASP A 788 1.73 23.28 1.77
C ASP A 788 1.36 23.88 3.14
N ALA A 789 2.24 23.77 4.14
CA ALA A 789 2.04 24.45 5.41
C ALA A 789 2.17 25.96 5.29
N ASP A 790 3.01 26.47 4.37
CA ASP A 790 3.07 27.89 4.05
C ASP A 790 1.78 28.40 3.38
N ILE A 791 1.13 27.58 2.56
CA ILE A 791 -0.20 27.88 2.00
C ILE A 791 -1.25 27.94 3.11
N GLY A 792 -1.34 26.90 3.94
CA GLY A 792 -2.28 26.83 5.06
C GLY A 792 -2.10 27.99 6.05
N LEU A 793 -0.85 28.31 6.40
CA LEU A 793 -0.50 29.43 7.27
C LEU A 793 -0.91 30.77 6.64
N GLY A 794 -0.69 30.93 5.34
CA GLY A 794 -1.11 32.11 4.59
C GLY A 794 -2.61 32.33 4.68
N HIS A 795 -3.42 31.31 4.41
CA HIS A 795 -4.88 31.40 4.49
C HIS A 795 -5.39 31.65 5.92
N LEU A 796 -4.80 31.00 6.93
CA LEU A 796 -5.13 31.23 8.34
C LEU A 796 -4.96 32.71 8.72
N LEU A 797 -3.84 33.31 8.34
CA LEU A 797 -3.52 34.70 8.64
C LEU A 797 -4.45 35.70 7.94
N LEU A 798 -5.05 35.34 6.80
CA LEU A 798 -5.96 36.21 6.04
C LEU A 798 -7.37 36.31 6.65
N ARG A 799 -7.79 35.39 7.52
CA ARG A 799 -9.16 35.39 8.09
C ARG A 799 -9.51 36.65 8.88
N HIS A 800 -8.54 37.26 9.56
CA HIS A 800 -8.76 38.45 10.39
C HIS A 800 -8.52 39.78 9.68
N GLN A 801 -8.00 39.76 8.45
CA GLN A 801 -7.76 40.95 7.60
C GLN A 801 -6.87 42.05 8.23
N ASP A 802 -6.10 41.73 9.28
CA ASP A 802 -5.21 42.70 9.94
C ASP A 802 -3.96 43.00 9.08
N PRO A 803 -3.56 44.27 8.89
CA PRO A 803 -2.43 44.62 8.02
C PRO A 803 -1.10 43.89 8.32
N PRO A 804 -0.70 43.68 9.59
CA PRO A 804 0.51 42.90 9.90
C PRO A 804 0.39 41.42 9.49
N ARG A 805 -0.79 40.82 9.66
CA ARG A 805 -1.07 39.42 9.30
C ARG A 805 -1.11 39.23 7.78
N VAL A 806 -1.68 40.18 7.04
CA VAL A 806 -1.63 40.20 5.56
C VAL A 806 -0.19 40.27 5.05
N ALA A 807 0.67 41.06 5.70
CA ALA A 807 2.09 41.14 5.33
C ALA A 807 2.88 39.86 5.68
N GLU A 808 2.50 39.16 6.75
CA GLU A 808 3.02 37.84 7.10
C GLU A 808 2.53 36.76 6.12
N ALA A 809 1.22 36.71 5.81
CA ALA A 809 0.63 35.80 4.82
C ALA A 809 1.31 35.92 3.45
N LYS A 810 1.55 37.16 3.00
CA LYS A 810 2.30 37.41 1.76
C LYS A 810 3.70 36.80 1.76
N ARG A 811 4.39 36.81 2.91
CA ARG A 811 5.71 36.16 3.04
C ARG A 811 5.60 34.64 3.02
N CYS A 812 4.56 34.06 3.63
CA CYS A 812 4.30 32.62 3.56
C CYS A 812 4.04 32.18 2.12
N PHE A 813 3.15 32.85 1.39
CA PHE A 813 2.91 32.53 -0.02
C PHE A 813 4.14 32.73 -0.90
N GLN A 814 4.99 33.73 -0.62
CA GLN A 814 6.26 33.88 -1.33
C GLN A 814 7.21 32.71 -1.05
N ARG A 815 7.33 32.24 0.19
CA ARG A 815 8.11 31.03 0.50
C ARG A 815 7.58 29.79 -0.22
N ALA A 816 6.27 29.62 -0.29
CA ALA A 816 5.67 28.53 -1.06
C ALA A 816 6.07 28.60 -2.54
N VAL A 817 6.03 29.79 -3.16
CA VAL A 817 6.49 29.98 -4.55
C VAL A 817 8.00 29.71 -4.70
N ASP A 818 8.80 30.17 -3.75
CA ASP A 818 10.26 29.94 -3.76
C ASP A 818 10.60 28.44 -3.59
N GLY A 819 9.72 27.68 -2.92
CA GLY A 819 9.75 26.22 -2.83
C GLY A 819 9.01 25.50 -3.97
N GLU A 820 8.81 26.16 -5.11
CA GLU A 820 8.17 25.62 -6.32
C GLU A 820 6.69 25.22 -6.19
N ASN A 821 6.02 25.60 -5.10
CA ASN A 821 4.58 25.38 -4.92
C ASN A 821 3.78 26.52 -5.59
N THR A 822 3.19 26.19 -6.74
CA THR A 822 2.49 27.15 -7.61
C THR A 822 1.21 27.70 -6.98
N ARG A 823 0.62 27.02 -5.98
CA ARG A 823 -0.54 27.52 -5.23
C ARG A 823 -0.23 28.80 -4.46
N GLY A 824 1.03 29.04 -4.13
CA GLY A 824 1.45 30.31 -3.53
C GLY A 824 1.18 31.53 -4.43
N LEU A 825 1.22 31.35 -5.76
CA LEU A 825 0.84 32.42 -6.71
C LEU A 825 -0.64 32.78 -6.61
N VAL A 826 -1.51 31.80 -6.34
CA VAL A 826 -2.95 32.00 -6.12
C VAL A 826 -3.17 32.85 -4.87
N GLY A 827 -2.53 32.49 -3.74
CA GLY A 827 -2.60 33.27 -2.51
C GLY A 827 -2.05 34.70 -2.65
N LEU A 828 -0.97 34.89 -3.41
CA LEU A 828 -0.46 36.24 -3.74
C LEU A 828 -1.43 37.04 -4.62
N ALA A 829 -2.17 36.38 -5.50
CA ALA A 829 -3.19 37.00 -6.33
C ALA A 829 -4.40 37.42 -5.51
N ASP A 830 -4.88 36.54 -4.60
CA ASP A 830 -5.95 36.83 -3.64
C ASP A 830 -5.62 38.08 -2.81
N ILE A 831 -4.39 38.17 -2.29
CA ILE A 831 -3.93 39.34 -1.53
C ILE A 831 -3.97 40.62 -2.39
N ALA A 832 -3.53 40.54 -3.65
CA ALA A 832 -3.50 41.68 -4.55
C ALA A 832 -4.90 42.19 -4.94
N GLU A 833 -5.91 41.31 -4.95
CA GLU A 833 -7.28 41.65 -5.36
C GLU A 833 -8.21 41.98 -4.17
N ASN A 834 -8.16 41.22 -3.09
CA ASN A 834 -9.17 41.25 -2.03
C ASN A 834 -8.68 41.85 -0.69
N PHE A 835 -7.38 41.77 -0.39
CA PHE A 835 -6.84 42.15 0.93
C PHE A 835 -5.90 43.38 0.90
N SER A 836 -5.60 43.92 -0.28
CA SER A 836 -4.82 45.16 -0.42
C SER A 836 -5.68 46.39 -0.19
N THR A 837 -5.14 47.40 0.53
CA THR A 837 -5.77 48.73 0.68
C THR A 837 -5.97 49.44 -0.66
N ASN A 838 -5.23 49.04 -1.70
CA ASN A 838 -5.44 49.47 -3.07
C ASN A 838 -5.34 48.24 -4.00
N PRO A 839 -6.48 47.60 -4.35
CA PRO A 839 -6.51 46.40 -5.17
C PRO A 839 -5.84 46.60 -6.54
N ASP A 840 -4.80 45.78 -6.82
CA ASP A 840 -4.13 45.76 -8.12
C ASP A 840 -4.66 44.58 -8.94
N ARG A 841 -5.84 44.77 -9.53
CA ARG A 841 -6.51 43.75 -10.36
C ARG A 841 -5.66 43.26 -11.54
N LYS A 842 -4.79 44.12 -12.09
CA LYS A 842 -3.90 43.73 -13.21
C LYS A 842 -2.76 42.84 -12.74
N ARG A 843 -2.26 43.06 -11.54
CA ARG A 843 -1.28 42.17 -10.93
C ARG A 843 -1.92 40.84 -10.52
N ALA A 844 -3.09 40.86 -9.89
CA ALA A 844 -3.82 39.65 -9.52
C ALA A 844 -4.09 38.77 -10.75
N ASP A 845 -4.61 39.36 -11.83
CA ASP A 845 -4.86 38.66 -13.09
C ASP A 845 -3.63 37.96 -13.66
N ARG A 846 -2.47 38.65 -13.67
CA ARG A 846 -1.20 38.05 -14.10
C ARG A 846 -0.76 36.87 -13.23
N LEU A 847 -0.94 36.98 -11.91
CA LEU A 847 -0.54 35.94 -10.96
C LEU A 847 -1.43 34.70 -11.06
N TYR A 848 -2.76 34.87 -11.10
CA TYR A 848 -3.66 33.73 -11.32
C TYR A 848 -3.41 33.08 -12.68
N LYS A 849 -3.23 33.87 -13.75
CA LYS A 849 -2.94 33.33 -15.08
C LYS A 849 -1.62 32.56 -15.09
N GLN A 850 -0.59 33.08 -14.42
CA GLN A 850 0.69 32.37 -14.30
C GLN A 850 0.51 31.04 -13.57
N ALA A 851 -0.25 31.02 -12.47
CA ALA A 851 -0.55 29.80 -11.72
C ALA A 851 -1.36 28.79 -12.56
N ALA A 852 -2.42 29.23 -13.23
CA ALA A 852 -3.27 28.37 -14.06
C ALA A 852 -2.52 27.78 -15.28
N LEU A 853 -1.54 28.51 -15.83
CA LEU A 853 -0.71 28.03 -16.94
C LEU A 853 0.26 26.92 -16.56
N THR A 854 0.51 26.65 -15.27
CA THR A 854 1.41 25.57 -14.84
C THR A 854 0.78 24.19 -14.94
N GLY A 855 -0.52 24.08 -15.20
CA GLY A 855 -1.21 22.78 -15.22
C GLY A 855 -1.93 22.42 -13.92
N ASP A 856 -1.77 23.19 -12.84
CA ASP A 856 -2.37 22.89 -11.53
C ASP A 856 -3.90 23.09 -11.56
N ALA A 857 -4.64 22.05 -11.18
CA ALA A 857 -6.10 22.02 -11.23
C ALA A 857 -6.74 23.08 -10.31
N TYR A 858 -6.19 23.26 -9.11
CA TYR A 858 -6.65 24.24 -8.13
C TYR A 858 -6.46 25.68 -8.62
N ALA A 859 -5.32 25.98 -9.22
CA ALA A 859 -5.04 27.29 -9.80
C ALA A 859 -5.96 27.60 -11.01
N MET A 860 -6.19 26.61 -11.89
CA MET A 860 -7.14 26.75 -12.99
C MET A 860 -8.58 26.97 -12.48
N HIS A 861 -9.00 26.19 -11.49
CA HIS A 861 -10.31 26.34 -10.85
C HIS A 861 -10.46 27.72 -10.22
N SER A 862 -9.50 28.15 -9.40
CA SER A 862 -9.50 29.45 -8.74
C SER A 862 -9.58 30.61 -9.74
N TYR A 863 -8.85 30.52 -10.85
CA TYR A 863 -8.91 31.53 -11.90
C TYR A 863 -10.24 31.52 -12.66
N GLY A 864 -10.80 30.34 -12.90
CA GLY A 864 -12.13 30.18 -13.50
C GLY A 864 -13.26 30.74 -12.61
N VAL A 865 -13.24 30.44 -11.31
CA VAL A 865 -14.18 30.96 -10.31
C VAL A 865 -14.12 32.49 -10.24
N ARG A 866 -12.92 33.08 -10.31
CA ARG A 866 -12.75 34.53 -10.36
C ARG A 866 -13.51 35.16 -11.53
N PHE A 867 -13.46 34.58 -12.73
CA PHE A 867 -14.22 35.08 -13.88
C PHE A 867 -15.73 34.87 -13.74
N MET A 868 -16.14 33.74 -13.15
CA MET A 868 -17.55 33.46 -12.83
C MET A 868 -18.15 34.56 -11.93
N LEU A 869 -17.42 34.99 -10.90
CA LEU A 869 -17.85 36.05 -9.98
C LEU A 869 -17.91 37.45 -10.62
N GLN A 870 -17.15 37.68 -11.69
CA GLN A 870 -17.06 38.99 -12.36
C GLN A 870 -18.12 39.21 -13.45
N SER A 871 -18.98 38.22 -13.73
CA SER A 871 -20.18 38.21 -14.62
C SER A 871 -20.00 38.71 -16.07
N SER A 872 -18.83 39.22 -16.44
CA SER A 872 -18.54 39.89 -17.72
C SER A 872 -17.64 39.07 -18.65
N SER A 873 -17.10 37.94 -18.17
CA SER A 873 -16.19 37.05 -18.90
C SER A 873 -16.64 35.58 -18.84
N SER A 874 -17.79 35.28 -19.44
CA SER A 874 -18.37 33.93 -19.46
C SER A 874 -17.47 32.90 -20.16
N ASP A 875 -16.81 33.31 -21.26
CA ASP A 875 -15.94 32.42 -22.04
C ASP A 875 -14.65 32.03 -21.30
N ASP A 876 -14.03 32.97 -20.57
CA ASP A 876 -12.82 32.67 -19.79
C ASP A 876 -13.14 31.77 -18.59
N ALA A 877 -14.25 32.02 -17.89
CA ALA A 877 -14.72 31.15 -16.81
C ALA A 877 -14.93 29.72 -17.32
N ARG A 878 -15.63 29.58 -18.46
CA ARG A 878 -15.87 28.30 -19.12
C ARG A 878 -14.60 27.61 -19.55
N TYR A 879 -13.63 28.34 -20.09
CA TYR A 879 -12.36 27.80 -20.55
C TYR A 879 -11.55 27.23 -19.37
N TRP A 880 -11.35 28.00 -18.31
CA TRP A 880 -10.52 27.57 -17.18
C TRP A 880 -11.20 26.52 -16.31
N LEU A 881 -12.51 26.62 -16.07
CA LEU A 881 -13.26 25.60 -15.34
C LEU A 881 -13.34 24.28 -16.11
N SER A 882 -13.48 24.30 -17.44
CA SER A 882 -13.41 23.08 -18.27
C SER A 882 -12.06 22.40 -18.15
N ARG A 883 -10.96 23.16 -18.25
CA ARG A 883 -9.61 22.59 -18.13
C ARG A 883 -9.35 21.99 -16.74
N ALA A 884 -9.79 22.66 -15.69
CA ALA A 884 -9.71 22.13 -14.33
C ALA A 884 -10.58 20.86 -14.16
N ALA A 885 -11.78 20.82 -14.75
CA ALA A 885 -12.63 19.63 -14.71
C ALA A 885 -12.03 18.45 -15.51
N ASP A 886 -11.31 18.72 -16.60
CA ASP A 886 -10.67 17.72 -17.45
C ASP A 886 -9.48 17.04 -16.75
N THR A 887 -8.82 17.69 -15.78
CA THR A 887 -7.80 17.05 -14.93
C THR A 887 -8.42 16.08 -13.90
N GLY A 888 -9.75 16.02 -13.81
CA GLY A 888 -10.47 15.16 -12.87
C GLY A 888 -10.89 15.85 -11.57
N ASP A 889 -10.69 17.16 -11.43
CA ASP A 889 -11.12 17.92 -10.25
C ASP A 889 -12.66 17.91 -10.15
N ILE A 890 -13.15 17.27 -9.08
CA ILE A 890 -14.58 17.07 -8.83
C ILE A 890 -15.26 18.39 -8.50
N GLN A 891 -14.60 19.28 -7.77
CA GLN A 891 -15.14 20.58 -7.38
C GLN A 891 -15.20 21.52 -8.58
N ALA A 892 -14.16 21.55 -9.41
CA ALA A 892 -14.17 22.30 -10.66
C ALA A 892 -15.24 21.82 -11.62
N LYS A 893 -15.47 20.50 -11.70
CA LYS A 893 -16.54 19.92 -12.52
C LYS A 893 -17.93 20.27 -12.00
N LEU A 894 -18.11 20.31 -10.68
CA LEU A 894 -19.35 20.76 -10.06
C LEU A 894 -19.60 22.24 -10.34
N ASP A 895 -18.60 23.09 -10.14
CA ASP A 895 -18.72 24.54 -10.35
C ASP A 895 -18.88 24.90 -11.82
N LEU A 896 -18.24 24.16 -12.74
CA LEU A 896 -18.54 24.22 -14.17
C LEU A 896 -19.99 23.84 -14.44
N GLY A 897 -20.48 22.76 -13.85
CA GLY A 897 -21.87 22.33 -13.96
C GLY A 897 -22.86 23.41 -13.53
N ARG A 898 -22.61 24.04 -12.38
CA ARG A 898 -23.38 25.17 -11.84
C ARG A 898 -23.35 26.37 -12.77
N PHE A 899 -22.16 26.74 -13.21
CA PHE A 899 -21.93 27.86 -14.11
C PHE A 899 -22.70 27.71 -15.42
N LEU A 900 -22.66 26.51 -16.02
CA LEU A 900 -23.35 26.18 -17.26
C LEU A 900 -24.88 26.13 -17.09
N ILE A 901 -25.39 25.66 -15.95
CA ILE A 901 -26.83 25.68 -15.64
C ILE A 901 -27.36 27.11 -15.50
N ALA A 902 -26.53 28.03 -15.00
CA ALA A 902 -26.88 29.44 -14.89
C ALA A 902 -26.89 30.18 -16.25
N GLN A 903 -26.35 29.59 -17.32
CA GLN A 903 -26.33 30.22 -18.65
C GLN A 903 -27.73 30.15 -19.33
N PRO A 904 -28.06 31.18 -20.15
CA PRO A 904 -29.35 31.23 -20.85
C PRO A 904 -29.46 30.21 -21.99
N GLU A 905 -28.36 29.64 -22.49
CA GLU A 905 -28.33 28.65 -23.57
C GLU A 905 -28.81 27.25 -23.11
N PRO A 906 -29.79 26.63 -23.80
CA PRO A 906 -30.30 25.29 -23.43
C PRO A 906 -29.24 24.18 -23.49
N ASP A 907 -28.32 24.23 -24.45
CA ASP A 907 -27.24 23.23 -24.56
C ASP A 907 -26.27 23.31 -23.39
N ASP A 908 -25.99 24.52 -22.89
CA ASP A 908 -25.13 24.75 -21.74
C ASP A 908 -25.78 24.19 -20.49
N ARG A 909 -27.07 24.46 -20.27
CA ARG A 909 -27.83 23.87 -19.16
C ARG A 909 -27.83 22.35 -19.21
N ARG A 910 -27.96 21.76 -20.40
CA ARG A 910 -27.94 20.30 -20.59
C ARG A 910 -26.58 19.70 -20.25
N ILE A 911 -25.49 20.30 -20.74
CA ILE A 911 -24.12 19.87 -20.44
C ILE A 911 -23.82 20.04 -18.96
N GLY A 912 -24.18 21.20 -18.38
CA GLY A 912 -24.01 21.49 -16.96
C GLY A 912 -24.72 20.48 -16.07
N PHE A 913 -25.97 20.15 -16.39
CA PHE A 913 -26.73 19.11 -15.70
C PHE A 913 -26.01 17.76 -15.75
N GLN A 914 -25.47 17.36 -16.90
CA GLN A 914 -24.74 16.11 -17.05
C GLN A 914 -23.46 16.05 -16.21
N HIS A 915 -22.76 17.17 -16.05
CA HIS A 915 -21.60 17.28 -15.16
C HIS A 915 -21.99 17.06 -13.70
N ILE A 916 -23.08 17.69 -13.23
CA ILE A 916 -23.57 17.49 -11.86
C ILE A 916 -24.02 16.04 -11.65
N VAL A 917 -24.68 15.41 -12.64
CA VAL A 917 -25.05 13.98 -12.59
C VAL A 917 -23.83 13.07 -12.45
N ASP A 918 -22.79 13.28 -13.25
CA ASP A 918 -21.56 12.49 -13.16
C ASP A 918 -20.88 12.66 -11.79
N VAL A 919 -20.79 13.89 -11.29
CA VAL A 919 -20.21 14.15 -9.96
C VAL A 919 -21.02 13.52 -8.84
N ALA A 920 -22.35 13.58 -8.89
CA ALA A 920 -23.22 12.95 -7.90
C ALA A 920 -23.16 11.41 -7.96
N GLN A 921 -23.01 10.82 -9.15
CA GLN A 921 -22.85 9.36 -9.31
C GLN A 921 -21.56 8.84 -8.68
N ARG A 922 -20.52 9.67 -8.61
CA ARG A 922 -19.26 9.37 -7.92
C ARG A 922 -19.33 9.53 -6.40
N GLY A 923 -20.49 9.87 -5.84
CA GLY A 923 -20.66 9.97 -4.40
C GLY A 923 -20.59 11.38 -3.82
N HIS A 924 -20.38 12.43 -4.62
CA HIS A 924 -20.19 13.77 -4.08
C HIS A 924 -21.49 14.34 -3.50
N ILE A 925 -21.54 14.52 -2.17
CA ILE A 925 -22.75 14.87 -1.41
C ILE A 925 -23.34 16.23 -1.84
N PRO A 926 -22.56 17.33 -1.99
CA PRO A 926 -23.08 18.60 -2.47
C PRO A 926 -23.74 18.51 -3.86
N ALA A 927 -23.23 17.64 -4.74
CA ALA A 927 -23.81 17.46 -6.07
C ALA A 927 -25.11 16.64 -6.02
N MET A 928 -25.20 15.65 -5.12
CA MET A 928 -26.45 14.93 -4.87
C MET A 928 -27.55 15.87 -4.35
N CYS A 929 -27.22 16.73 -3.39
CA CYS A 929 -28.16 17.72 -2.87
C CYS A 929 -28.61 18.68 -3.96
N GLN A 930 -27.66 19.19 -4.76
CA GLN A 930 -27.97 20.07 -5.87
C GLN A 930 -28.86 19.43 -6.95
N LEU A 931 -28.66 18.15 -7.27
CA LEU A 931 -29.62 17.43 -8.12
C LEU A 931 -30.98 17.30 -7.46
N GLY A 932 -31.00 17.01 -6.16
CA GLY A 932 -32.21 16.98 -5.33
C GLY A 932 -33.03 18.28 -5.49
N GLU A 933 -32.37 19.43 -5.39
CA GLU A 933 -32.95 20.76 -5.57
C GLU A 933 -33.46 20.98 -7.00
N LEU A 934 -32.63 20.72 -8.01
CA LEU A 934 -32.99 20.91 -9.42
C LEU A 934 -34.25 20.12 -9.80
N TYR A 935 -34.37 18.89 -9.31
CA TYR A 935 -35.56 18.06 -9.49
C TYR A 935 -36.76 18.55 -8.66
N ARG A 936 -36.54 18.98 -7.41
CA ARG A 936 -37.60 19.49 -6.51
C ARG A 936 -38.28 20.73 -7.12
N ASP A 937 -37.46 21.61 -7.70
CA ASP A 937 -37.89 22.93 -8.18
C ASP A 937 -38.28 22.90 -9.67
N ASN A 938 -38.23 21.72 -10.31
CA ASN A 938 -38.50 21.51 -11.74
C ASN A 938 -37.69 22.45 -12.64
N HIS A 939 -36.38 22.60 -12.35
CA HIS A 939 -35.50 23.51 -13.05
C HIS A 939 -35.50 23.23 -14.58
N PRO A 940 -35.42 24.25 -15.47
CA PRO A 940 -35.40 24.06 -16.92
C PRO A 940 -34.38 23.01 -17.41
N ALA A 941 -33.19 22.97 -16.80
CA ALA A 941 -32.15 21.98 -17.08
C ALA A 941 -32.60 20.51 -16.90
N VAL A 942 -33.61 20.25 -16.06
CA VAL A 942 -34.24 18.93 -15.87
C VAL A 942 -35.31 18.68 -16.94
N MET A 943 -36.10 19.71 -17.26
CA MET A 943 -37.24 19.62 -18.17
C MET A 943 -36.83 19.54 -19.65
N GLU A 944 -35.65 20.08 -19.99
CA GLU A 944 -35.10 20.15 -21.34
C GLU A 944 -34.33 18.87 -21.76
N GLN A 945 -34.30 17.83 -20.91
CA GLN A 945 -33.59 16.58 -21.19
C GLN A 945 -34.35 15.70 -22.23
N PRO A 946 -33.67 15.15 -23.25
CA PRO A 946 -34.32 14.30 -24.24
C PRO A 946 -34.82 12.99 -23.61
N GLY A 947 -36.06 12.60 -23.93
CA GLY A 947 -36.75 11.45 -23.33
C GLY A 947 -36.07 10.08 -23.47
N GLU A 948 -35.06 9.96 -24.34
CA GLU A 948 -34.26 8.73 -24.53
C GLU A 948 -33.10 8.55 -23.54
N GLN A 949 -32.66 9.60 -22.83
CA GLN A 949 -31.58 9.52 -21.82
C GLN A 949 -32.03 8.99 -20.44
N LYS A 950 -33.28 8.52 -20.30
CA LYS A 950 -33.70 7.73 -19.14
C LYS A 950 -33.07 6.33 -19.26
N SER A 951 -31.82 6.19 -18.82
CA SER A 951 -30.97 4.98 -18.87
C SER A 951 -31.67 3.67 -18.48
N ARG A 952 -31.13 2.51 -18.91
CA ARG A 952 -31.69 1.16 -18.72
C ARG A 952 -31.99 0.80 -17.25
N TRP A 953 -31.23 1.36 -16.30
CA TRP A 953 -31.47 1.26 -14.87
C TRP A 953 -32.80 1.95 -14.46
N TRP A 954 -33.12 3.11 -15.04
CA TRP A 954 -34.38 3.86 -14.80
C TRP A 954 -35.63 3.06 -15.14
N ARG A 955 -35.64 2.35 -16.29
CA ARG A 955 -36.78 1.50 -16.70
C ARG A 955 -36.99 0.30 -15.78
N ARG A 956 -35.96 -0.17 -15.09
CA ARG A 956 -36.04 -1.32 -14.15
C ARG A 956 -36.68 -0.93 -12.82
N TRP A 957 -36.41 0.28 -12.33
CA TRP A 957 -36.96 0.81 -11.08
C TRP A 957 -38.41 1.34 -11.24
N LEU A 958 -38.79 1.82 -12.44
CA LEU A 958 -40.12 2.35 -12.77
C LEU A 958 -41.30 1.34 -12.73
N ARG A 959 -41.07 0.05 -12.48
CA ARG A 959 -42.15 -0.97 -12.49
C ARG A 959 -43.11 -0.93 -11.29
N GLY A 960 -43.03 0.10 -10.44
CA GLY A 960 -43.70 0.11 -9.13
C GLY A 960 -44.60 1.29 -8.75
N SER A 961 -44.85 2.34 -9.55
CA SER A 961 -45.83 3.37 -9.12
C SER A 961 -46.32 4.30 -10.24
N ARG A 962 -47.65 4.37 -10.42
CA ARG A 962 -48.35 5.30 -11.33
C ARG A 962 -48.64 6.64 -10.63
N GLN A 963 -48.43 7.74 -11.35
CA GLN A 963 -48.99 9.09 -11.14
C GLN A 963 -48.70 9.81 -9.80
N VAL A 964 -47.43 10.17 -9.56
CA VAL A 964 -47.03 11.34 -8.74
C VAL A 964 -45.95 12.05 -9.55
N ASN A 965 -45.93 13.39 -9.61
CA ASN A 965 -45.00 14.21 -10.41
C ASN A 965 -43.58 13.61 -10.42
N ASP A 966 -43.15 13.04 -11.56
CA ASP A 966 -41.97 12.15 -11.65
C ASP A 966 -40.70 12.77 -11.06
N ASN A 967 -40.56 14.10 -11.14
CA ASN A 967 -39.39 14.84 -10.64
C ASN A 967 -39.26 14.83 -9.11
N LEU A 968 -40.37 14.87 -8.37
CA LEU A 968 -40.31 14.84 -6.91
C LEU A 968 -39.75 13.50 -6.41
N LYS A 969 -40.03 12.39 -7.10
CA LYS A 969 -39.44 11.07 -6.77
C LYS A 969 -37.94 11.05 -7.00
N TYR A 970 -37.44 11.75 -8.02
CA TYR A 970 -36.01 11.86 -8.30
C TYR A 970 -35.30 12.72 -7.26
N SER A 971 -35.94 13.80 -6.83
CA SER A 971 -35.48 14.63 -5.71
C SER A 971 -35.31 13.80 -4.43
N VAL A 972 -36.36 13.05 -4.05
CA VAL A 972 -36.31 12.12 -2.90
C VAL A 972 -35.19 11.11 -3.04
N ALA A 973 -34.98 10.51 -4.22
CA ALA A 973 -33.93 9.51 -4.41
C ALA A 973 -32.51 10.07 -4.21
N TRP A 974 -32.23 11.27 -4.73
CA TRP A 974 -30.91 11.89 -4.58
C TRP A 974 -30.66 12.39 -3.16
N TYR A 975 -31.66 13.02 -2.53
CA TYR A 975 -31.57 13.39 -1.12
C TYR A 975 -31.45 12.17 -0.21
N THR A 976 -32.12 11.05 -0.52
CA THR A 976 -31.98 9.80 0.26
C THR A 976 -30.54 9.30 0.23
N ARG A 977 -29.86 9.31 -0.92
CA ARG A 977 -28.45 8.92 -0.99
C ARG A 977 -27.52 9.83 -0.19
N ALA A 978 -27.75 11.15 -0.25
CA ALA A 978 -27.01 12.10 0.57
C ALA A 978 -27.29 11.88 2.08
N ALA A 979 -28.54 11.65 2.44
CA ALA A 979 -28.98 11.40 3.82
C ALA A 979 -28.50 10.05 4.37
N GLU A 980 -28.39 9.01 3.55
CA GLU A 980 -27.75 7.72 3.90
C GLU A 980 -26.28 7.90 4.29
N ARG A 981 -25.61 8.94 3.75
CA ARG A 981 -24.25 9.38 4.12
C ARG A 981 -24.25 10.38 5.26
N ARG A 982 -25.31 10.38 6.08
CA ARG A 982 -25.47 11.22 7.28
C ARG A 982 -25.51 12.73 7.02
N HIS A 983 -25.80 13.17 5.79
CA HIS A 983 -25.90 14.60 5.48
C HIS A 983 -27.20 15.22 6.04
N VAL A 984 -27.09 15.99 7.13
CA VAL A 984 -28.20 16.55 7.89
C VAL A 984 -29.13 17.42 7.04
N HIS A 985 -28.57 18.32 6.22
CA HIS A 985 -29.39 19.16 5.33
C HIS A 985 -30.23 18.33 4.35
N ALA A 986 -29.69 17.22 3.83
CA ALA A 986 -30.45 16.34 2.94
C ALA A 986 -31.57 15.60 3.69
N MET A 987 -31.34 15.22 4.96
CA MET A 987 -32.40 14.66 5.80
C MET A 987 -33.52 15.68 6.03
N MET A 988 -33.19 16.93 6.33
CA MET A 988 -34.16 18.00 6.53
C MET A 988 -34.97 18.31 5.27
N GLU A 989 -34.34 18.29 4.11
CA GLU A 989 -35.03 18.41 2.82
C GLU A 989 -36.01 17.25 2.57
N LEU A 990 -35.65 16.01 2.94
CA LEU A 990 -36.57 14.87 2.89
C LEU A 990 -37.75 15.06 3.83
N VAL A 991 -37.53 15.54 5.06
CA VAL A 991 -38.60 15.86 6.02
C VAL A 991 -39.58 16.85 5.39
N GLN A 992 -39.09 17.97 4.87
CA GLN A 992 -39.95 18.98 4.23
C GLN A 992 -40.70 18.41 3.02
N ILE A 993 -40.04 17.62 2.18
CA ILE A 993 -40.68 17.00 1.01
C ILE A 993 -41.82 16.08 1.46
N PHE A 994 -41.59 15.19 2.43
CA PHE A 994 -42.60 14.24 2.88
C PHE A 994 -43.75 14.88 3.65
N LEU A 995 -43.54 16.02 4.31
CA LEU A 995 -44.59 16.74 5.03
C LEU A 995 -45.46 17.63 4.13
N TYR A 996 -44.84 18.36 3.20
CA TYR A 996 -45.53 19.46 2.52
C TYR A 996 -45.66 19.29 1.01
N ARG A 997 -44.77 18.51 0.37
CA ARG A 997 -44.72 18.38 -1.10
C ARG A 997 -45.18 17.02 -1.61
N TYR A 998 -45.27 16.01 -0.75
CA TYR A 998 -45.79 14.68 -1.08
C TYR A 998 -47.30 14.63 -0.85
N ASP A 999 -48.07 14.09 -1.80
CA ASP A 999 -49.53 14.01 -1.73
C ASP A 999 -50.03 12.55 -1.88
N PRO A 1000 -50.66 11.96 -0.83
CA PRO A 1000 -50.82 12.52 0.52
C PRO A 1000 -49.48 12.57 1.27
N PRO A 1001 -49.33 13.44 2.29
CA PRO A 1001 -48.10 13.53 3.10
C PRO A 1001 -47.67 12.18 3.69
N SER A 1002 -46.37 11.89 3.62
CA SER A 1002 -45.80 10.65 4.14
C SER A 1002 -45.22 10.87 5.55
N LEU A 1003 -46.12 10.96 6.53
CA LEU A 1003 -45.75 11.24 7.92
C LEU A 1003 -44.76 10.22 8.49
N GLY A 1004 -44.89 8.94 8.11
CA GLY A 1004 -43.99 7.87 8.58
C GLY A 1004 -42.55 8.06 8.10
N MET A 1005 -42.36 8.45 6.85
CA MET A 1005 -41.03 8.75 6.29
C MET A 1005 -40.46 10.05 6.87
N ALA A 1006 -41.30 11.09 7.00
CA ALA A 1006 -40.91 12.34 7.62
C ALA A 1006 -40.44 12.13 9.08
N ARG A 1007 -41.15 11.29 9.84
CA ARG A 1007 -40.77 10.90 11.21
C ARG A 1007 -39.40 10.22 11.25
N GLN A 1008 -39.18 9.20 10.41
CA GLN A 1008 -37.91 8.47 10.39
C GLN A 1008 -36.71 9.37 10.07
N TRP A 1009 -36.83 10.25 9.08
CA TRP A 1009 -35.76 11.18 8.73
C TRP A 1009 -35.56 12.28 9.77
N SER A 1010 -36.64 12.78 10.39
CA SER A 1010 -36.54 13.75 11.50
C SER A 1010 -35.85 13.13 12.71
N GLU A 1011 -36.15 11.87 13.05
CA GLU A 1011 -35.52 11.15 14.14
C GLU A 1011 -34.01 10.95 13.90
N ARG A 1012 -33.63 10.59 12.66
CA ARG A 1012 -32.22 10.48 12.28
C ARG A 1012 -31.49 11.83 12.35
N ALA A 1013 -32.06 12.89 11.81
CA ALA A 1013 -31.46 14.23 11.86
C ALA A 1013 -31.38 14.78 13.30
N ALA A 1014 -32.40 14.52 14.12
CA ALA A 1014 -32.40 14.88 15.54
C ALA A 1014 -31.30 14.12 16.32
N HIS A 1015 -31.02 12.86 15.96
CA HIS A 1015 -29.89 12.11 16.53
C HIS A 1015 -28.52 12.71 16.18
N GLU A 1016 -28.40 13.39 15.03
CA GLU A 1016 -27.19 14.15 14.65
C GLU A 1016 -27.12 15.54 15.33
N GLY A 1017 -28.07 15.88 16.20
CA GLY A 1017 -28.11 17.15 16.93
C GLY A 1017 -28.83 18.29 16.20
N GLU A 1018 -29.51 18.02 15.07
CA GLU A 1018 -30.20 19.07 14.32
C GLU A 1018 -31.45 19.56 15.06
N THR A 1019 -31.40 20.82 15.51
CA THR A 1019 -32.44 21.41 16.34
C THR A 1019 -33.78 21.54 15.61
N GLU A 1020 -33.78 21.91 14.33
CA GLU A 1020 -35.00 22.02 13.51
C GLU A 1020 -35.67 20.65 13.28
N ALA A 1021 -34.87 19.57 13.26
CA ALA A 1021 -35.37 18.20 13.15
C ALA A 1021 -36.09 17.77 14.43
N MET A 1022 -35.58 18.16 15.61
CA MET A 1022 -36.23 17.90 16.90
C MET A 1022 -37.60 18.59 16.98
N TYR A 1023 -37.69 19.83 16.51
CA TYR A 1023 -38.97 20.55 16.39
C TYR A 1023 -39.92 19.87 15.38
N SER A 1024 -39.41 19.52 14.20
CA SER A 1024 -40.19 18.84 13.16
C SER A 1024 -40.75 17.51 13.66
N MET A 1025 -39.96 16.75 14.43
CA MET A 1025 -40.38 15.51 15.07
C MET A 1025 -41.54 15.73 16.05
N ALA A 1026 -41.42 16.71 16.95
CA ALA A 1026 -42.46 17.08 17.89
C ALA A 1026 -43.77 17.50 17.20
N TYR A 1027 -43.64 18.28 16.12
CA TYR A 1027 -44.78 18.70 15.32
C TYR A 1027 -45.48 17.53 14.63
N ILE A 1028 -44.73 16.60 14.03
CA ILE A 1028 -45.28 15.41 13.36
C ILE A 1028 -46.09 14.57 14.33
N ILE A 1029 -45.51 14.16 15.46
CA ILE A 1029 -46.15 13.23 16.39
C ILE A 1029 -47.27 13.87 17.20
N GLY A 1030 -47.19 15.18 17.48
CA GLY A 1030 -48.16 15.90 18.29
C GLY A 1030 -49.36 16.49 17.52
N HIS A 1031 -49.20 16.80 16.23
CA HIS A 1031 -50.24 17.51 15.46
C HIS A 1031 -50.72 16.76 14.22
N GLN A 1032 -49.82 16.07 13.51
CA GLN A 1032 -50.17 15.42 12.24
C GLN A 1032 -50.43 13.91 12.37
N TRP A 1033 -49.88 13.27 13.40
CA TRP A 1033 -50.04 11.84 13.64
C TRP A 1033 -51.40 11.50 14.26
N SER A 1034 -51.95 10.33 13.91
CA SER A 1034 -53.26 9.87 14.41
C SER A 1034 -53.15 8.46 15.00
N PRO A 1035 -53.42 8.28 16.32
CA PRO A 1035 -53.72 9.32 17.31
C PRO A 1035 -52.49 10.19 17.65
N PRO A 1036 -52.66 11.46 18.04
CA PRO A 1036 -51.55 12.31 18.46
C PRO A 1036 -50.85 11.79 19.73
N ASP A 1037 -49.53 11.88 19.75
CA ASP A 1037 -48.68 11.58 20.92
C ASP A 1037 -48.17 12.89 21.52
N LEU A 1038 -48.98 13.47 22.42
CA LEU A 1038 -48.68 14.75 23.06
C LEU A 1038 -47.52 14.65 24.05
N GLU A 1039 -47.43 13.56 24.82
CA GLU A 1039 -46.32 13.34 25.76
C GLU A 1039 -44.98 13.22 25.01
N GLY A 1040 -44.97 12.45 23.91
CA GLY A 1040 -43.80 12.37 23.03
C GLY A 1040 -43.46 13.71 22.39
N ALA A 1041 -44.46 14.48 21.97
CA ALA A 1041 -44.25 15.81 21.39
C ALA A 1041 -43.64 16.80 22.39
N ILE A 1042 -44.12 16.82 23.63
CA ILE A 1042 -43.57 17.65 24.71
C ILE A 1042 -42.10 17.31 24.92
N ALA A 1043 -41.74 16.03 25.03
CA ALA A 1043 -40.36 15.61 25.23
C ALA A 1043 -39.42 16.08 24.10
N TRP A 1044 -39.87 16.04 22.84
CA TRP A 1044 -39.09 16.53 21.71
C TRP A 1044 -39.05 18.06 21.61
N TYR A 1045 -40.15 18.75 21.93
CA TYR A 1045 -40.15 20.21 22.02
C TYR A 1045 -39.21 20.71 23.13
N THR A 1046 -39.16 20.04 24.30
CA THR A 1046 -38.21 20.36 25.37
C THR A 1046 -36.77 20.21 24.89
N LYS A 1047 -36.43 19.09 24.24
CA LYS A 1047 -35.09 18.91 23.66
C LYS A 1047 -34.72 19.99 22.65
N ALA A 1048 -35.64 20.33 21.75
CA ALA A 1048 -35.41 21.40 20.76
C ALA A 1048 -35.23 22.77 21.45
N ALA A 1049 -36.07 23.08 22.45
CA ALA A 1049 -36.02 24.32 23.20
C ALA A 1049 -34.72 24.45 24.01
N ASP A 1050 -34.26 23.37 24.67
CA ASP A 1050 -33.00 23.33 25.41
C ASP A 1050 -31.79 23.48 24.47
N ALA A 1051 -31.91 23.01 23.23
CA ALA A 1051 -30.96 23.23 22.14
C ALA A 1051 -31.12 24.62 21.46
N GLY A 1052 -31.94 25.52 22.01
CA GLY A 1052 -32.06 26.92 21.58
C GLY A 1052 -33.18 27.21 20.58
N HIS A 1053 -34.06 26.26 20.25
CA HIS A 1053 -35.15 26.49 19.30
C HIS A 1053 -36.26 27.35 19.89
N LEU A 1054 -36.35 28.61 19.42
CA LEU A 1054 -37.28 29.60 19.97
C LEU A 1054 -38.75 29.23 19.75
N VAL A 1055 -39.09 28.73 18.56
CA VAL A 1055 -40.47 28.32 18.25
C VAL A 1055 -40.89 27.10 19.08
N ALA A 1056 -39.99 26.14 19.35
CA ALA A 1056 -40.29 25.00 20.20
C ALA A 1056 -40.58 25.44 21.64
N ARG A 1057 -39.79 26.39 22.17
CA ARG A 1057 -40.00 26.98 23.49
C ARG A 1057 -41.33 27.72 23.60
N TYR A 1058 -41.69 28.48 22.57
CA TYR A 1058 -43.02 29.08 22.47
C TYR A 1058 -44.15 28.02 22.45
N LYS A 1059 -44.00 26.94 21.68
CA LYS A 1059 -44.98 25.84 21.64
C LYS A 1059 -45.14 25.14 22.99
N LEU A 1060 -44.06 24.97 23.76
CA LEU A 1060 -44.16 24.47 25.15
C LEU A 1060 -44.97 25.42 26.03
N GLY A 1061 -44.76 26.73 25.90
CA GLY A 1061 -45.56 27.73 26.63
C GLY A 1061 -47.06 27.60 26.34
N ILE A 1062 -47.42 27.39 25.07
CA ILE A 1062 -48.83 27.18 24.66
C ILE A 1062 -49.39 25.88 25.23
N ILE A 1063 -48.62 24.78 25.20
CA ILE A 1063 -49.07 23.48 25.74
C ILE A 1063 -49.23 23.57 27.26
N ALA A 1064 -48.25 24.15 27.96
CA ALA A 1064 -48.28 24.33 29.41
C ALA A 1064 -49.41 25.25 29.87
N ARG A 1065 -49.93 26.15 29.01
CA ARG A 1065 -51.06 27.02 29.35
C ARG A 1065 -52.31 26.23 29.79
N ALA A 1066 -52.47 24.99 29.31
CA ALA A 1066 -53.60 24.12 29.68
C ALA A 1066 -53.40 23.37 31.01
N GLU A 1067 -52.17 23.30 31.53
CA GLU A 1067 -51.82 22.48 32.70
C GLU A 1067 -51.32 23.33 33.88
N THR A 1068 -50.39 24.25 33.62
CA THR A 1068 -49.61 25.01 34.61
C THR A 1068 -49.31 26.43 34.11
N PRO A 1069 -50.06 27.46 34.57
CA PRO A 1069 -49.83 28.85 34.19
C PRO A 1069 -48.40 29.34 34.48
N GLU A 1070 -47.76 28.85 35.54
CA GLU A 1070 -46.40 29.25 35.92
C GLU A 1070 -45.34 28.77 34.92
N GLU A 1071 -45.43 27.53 34.46
CA GLU A 1071 -44.49 26.98 33.48
C GLU A 1071 -44.71 27.62 32.10
N SER A 1072 -45.97 27.87 31.74
CA SER A 1072 -46.35 28.62 30.54
C SER A 1072 -45.68 30.00 30.51
N ARG A 1073 -45.77 30.75 31.62
CA ARG A 1073 -45.12 32.04 31.78
C ARG A 1073 -43.61 31.94 31.60
N ASP A 1074 -42.96 31.00 32.28
CA ASP A 1074 -41.51 30.88 32.27
C ASP A 1074 -40.98 30.57 30.86
N HIS A 1075 -41.69 29.72 30.10
CA HIS A 1075 -41.37 29.43 28.69
C HIS A 1075 -41.53 30.66 27.78
N PHE A 1076 -42.63 31.43 27.91
CA PHE A 1076 -42.83 32.64 27.10
C PHE A 1076 -41.81 33.73 27.43
N GLU A 1077 -41.52 33.97 28.70
CA GLU A 1077 -40.50 34.94 29.09
C GLU A 1077 -39.13 34.54 28.54
N GLU A 1078 -38.77 33.25 28.59
CA GLU A 1078 -37.51 32.78 28.06
C GLU A 1078 -37.43 32.87 26.54
N ALA A 1079 -38.53 32.63 25.81
CA ALA A 1079 -38.60 32.87 24.37
C ALA A 1079 -38.37 34.36 24.03
N LEU A 1080 -38.98 35.28 24.79
CA LEU A 1080 -38.81 36.73 24.62
C LEU A 1080 -37.41 37.22 24.97
N ARG A 1081 -36.77 36.68 26.02
CA ARG A 1081 -35.36 36.98 26.35
C ARG A 1081 -34.43 36.68 25.17
N ASN A 1082 -34.76 35.66 24.40
CA ASN A 1082 -34.00 35.23 23.24
C ASN A 1082 -34.53 35.81 21.91
N GLY A 1083 -35.42 36.81 21.96
CA GLY A 1083 -35.82 37.61 20.81
C GLY A 1083 -37.08 37.15 20.06
N TYR A 1084 -37.81 36.15 20.56
CA TYR A 1084 -39.04 35.66 19.90
C TYR A 1084 -40.27 36.51 20.30
N CYS A 1085 -40.48 37.63 19.61
CA CYS A 1085 -41.51 38.62 19.94
C CYS A 1085 -42.96 38.14 19.74
N ASP A 1086 -43.19 37.09 18.94
CA ASP A 1086 -44.52 36.51 18.74
C ASP A 1086 -45.12 35.90 20.02
N ALA A 1087 -44.28 35.60 21.02
CA ALA A 1087 -44.75 35.13 22.33
C ALA A 1087 -45.33 36.25 23.22
N LEU A 1088 -45.13 37.53 22.84
CA LEU A 1088 -45.48 38.67 23.67
C LEU A 1088 -46.99 38.79 23.95
N PRO A 1089 -47.91 38.67 22.97
CA PRO A 1089 -49.34 38.78 23.24
C PRO A 1089 -49.83 37.68 24.20
N GLU A 1090 -49.37 36.44 23.99
CA GLU A 1090 -49.72 35.30 24.83
C GLU A 1090 -49.23 35.47 26.27
N LEU A 1091 -48.04 36.04 26.46
CA LEU A 1091 -47.53 36.37 27.80
C LEU A 1091 -48.32 37.52 28.44
N ILE A 1092 -48.69 38.55 27.69
CA ILE A 1092 -49.49 39.67 28.22
C ILE A 1092 -50.84 39.15 28.71
N ASP A 1093 -51.55 38.39 27.89
CA ASP A 1093 -52.84 37.81 28.25
C ASP A 1093 -52.72 36.95 29.51
N LEU A 1094 -51.69 36.08 29.57
CA LEU A 1094 -51.43 35.25 30.73
C LEU A 1094 -51.14 36.06 32.00
N LEU A 1095 -50.32 37.11 31.91
CA LEU A 1095 -49.98 37.96 33.05
C LEU A 1095 -51.16 38.78 33.57
N LEU A 1096 -52.08 39.19 32.70
CA LEU A 1096 -53.27 39.95 33.09
C LEU A 1096 -54.38 39.05 33.62
N GLU A 1097 -54.63 37.91 32.97
CA GLU A 1097 -55.77 37.04 33.31
C GLU A 1097 -55.50 36.12 34.50
N GLU A 1098 -54.31 35.50 34.57
CA GLU A 1098 -54.00 34.48 35.56
C GLU A 1098 -53.13 35.00 36.72
N PHE A 1099 -52.27 35.99 36.47
CA PHE A 1099 -51.31 36.49 37.48
C PHE A 1099 -51.63 37.88 38.05
N ASP A 1100 -52.54 38.63 37.42
CA ASP A 1100 -52.87 40.02 37.79
C ASP A 1100 -51.61 40.92 37.97
N ASP A 1101 -50.64 40.79 37.05
CA ASP A 1101 -49.35 41.51 37.09
C ASP A 1101 -49.14 42.41 35.85
N PRO A 1102 -49.87 43.54 35.77
CA PRO A 1102 -49.82 44.43 34.61
C PRO A 1102 -48.49 45.19 34.49
N GLU A 1103 -47.75 45.39 35.58
CA GLU A 1103 -46.43 46.04 35.53
C GLU A 1103 -45.38 45.15 34.86
N ARG A 1104 -45.45 43.84 35.09
CA ARG A 1104 -44.57 42.89 34.41
C ARG A 1104 -44.90 42.75 32.92
N ALA A 1105 -46.18 42.82 32.55
CA ALA A 1105 -46.60 42.88 31.15
C ALA A 1105 -46.03 44.13 30.46
N VAL A 1106 -46.12 45.31 31.11
CA VAL A 1106 -45.49 46.55 30.64
C VAL A 1106 -43.98 46.40 30.46
N ALA A 1107 -43.29 45.78 31.43
CA ALA A 1107 -41.84 45.62 31.36
C ALA A 1107 -41.41 44.82 30.13
N TRP A 1108 -42.09 43.71 29.81
CA TRP A 1108 -41.81 42.92 28.62
C TRP A 1108 -42.16 43.65 27.32
N SER A 1109 -43.31 44.31 27.24
CA SER A 1109 -43.68 45.10 26.05
C SER A 1109 -42.71 46.24 25.79
N VAL A 1110 -42.25 46.93 26.85
CA VAL A 1110 -41.25 48.01 26.75
C VAL A 1110 -39.89 47.45 26.32
N ALA A 1111 -39.48 46.28 26.83
CA ALA A 1111 -38.24 45.64 26.42
C ALA A 1111 -38.25 45.29 24.91
N ALA A 1112 -39.32 44.64 24.43
CA ALA A 1112 -39.49 44.30 23.02
C ALA A 1112 -39.64 45.55 22.13
N ALA A 1113 -40.36 46.58 22.59
CA ALA A 1113 -40.48 47.86 21.89
C ALA A 1113 -39.13 48.59 21.76
N ASN A 1114 -38.26 48.53 22.78
CA ASN A 1114 -36.90 49.06 22.69
C ASN A 1114 -36.02 48.25 21.71
N ALA A 1115 -36.29 46.95 21.53
CA ALA A 1115 -35.64 46.12 20.52
C ALA A 1115 -36.14 46.40 19.08
N GLY A 1116 -37.16 47.26 18.92
CA GLY A 1116 -37.66 47.72 17.63
C GLY A 1116 -38.93 47.01 17.15
N ASP A 1117 -39.52 46.14 17.96
CA ASP A 1117 -40.76 45.44 17.59
C ASP A 1117 -41.96 46.41 17.58
N VAL A 1118 -42.62 46.53 16.43
CA VAL A 1118 -43.70 47.50 16.20
C VAL A 1118 -44.98 47.10 16.92
N GLY A 1119 -45.30 45.81 16.99
CA GLY A 1119 -46.46 45.30 17.73
C GLY A 1119 -46.33 45.55 19.23
N ALA A 1120 -45.14 45.37 19.78
CA ALA A 1120 -44.80 45.63 21.16
C ALA A 1120 -44.92 47.12 21.53
N MET A 1121 -44.65 48.04 20.60
CA MET A 1121 -44.88 49.48 20.83
C MET A 1121 -46.36 49.79 21.06
N LEU A 1122 -47.26 49.14 20.32
CA LEU A 1122 -48.71 49.27 20.49
C LEU A 1122 -49.16 48.65 21.82
N TRP A 1123 -48.69 47.45 22.14
CA TRP A 1123 -48.97 46.80 23.42
C TRP A 1123 -48.47 47.61 24.61
N ALA A 1124 -47.24 48.12 24.56
CA ALA A 1124 -46.69 48.97 25.60
C ALA A 1124 -47.54 50.23 25.78
N ALA A 1125 -47.97 50.86 24.68
CA ALA A 1125 -48.82 52.05 24.75
C ALA A 1125 -50.18 51.77 25.40
N HIS A 1126 -50.86 50.71 24.98
CA HIS A 1126 -52.15 50.31 25.54
C HIS A 1126 -52.04 49.99 27.04
N LEU A 1127 -51.08 49.14 27.41
CA LEU A 1127 -50.87 48.75 28.81
C LEU A 1127 -50.55 49.95 29.71
N LEU A 1128 -49.70 50.87 29.24
CA LEU A 1128 -49.32 52.07 29.96
C LEU A 1128 -50.46 53.09 30.11
N ASN A 1129 -51.41 53.13 29.19
CA ASN A 1129 -52.49 54.12 29.17
C ASN A 1129 -53.77 53.62 29.85
N ASP A 1130 -54.13 52.36 29.62
CA ASP A 1130 -55.48 51.85 29.92
C ASP A 1130 -55.51 50.77 31.00
N VAL A 1131 -54.39 50.07 31.24
CA VAL A 1131 -54.37 48.87 32.11
C VAL A 1131 -53.70 49.14 33.46
N VAL A 1132 -52.60 49.91 33.50
CA VAL A 1132 -51.89 50.20 34.77
C VAL A 1132 -52.51 51.35 35.56
N ASP A 1133 -52.51 51.23 36.89
CA ASP A 1133 -52.97 52.28 37.83
C ASP A 1133 -51.82 52.76 38.75
N PRO A 1134 -51.39 54.04 38.69
CA PRO A 1134 -51.95 55.11 37.86
C PRO A 1134 -51.49 55.05 36.39
N PRO A 1135 -52.33 55.52 35.45
CA PRO A 1135 -52.00 55.50 34.03
C PRO A 1135 -50.82 56.44 33.72
N ARG A 1136 -50.01 56.04 32.72
CA ARG A 1136 -48.78 56.70 32.26
C ARG A 1136 -48.91 57.19 30.81
N PRO A 1137 -49.80 58.14 30.51
CA PRO A 1137 -50.11 58.57 29.14
C PRO A 1137 -48.92 59.24 28.42
N LYS A 1138 -47.95 59.79 29.17
CA LYS A 1138 -46.73 60.37 28.57
C LYS A 1138 -45.83 59.32 27.94
N ASP A 1139 -45.71 58.16 28.59
CA ASP A 1139 -44.90 57.05 28.12
C ASP A 1139 -45.63 56.28 27.01
N ALA A 1140 -46.96 56.12 27.13
CA ALA A 1140 -47.79 55.60 26.05
C ALA A 1140 -47.69 56.44 24.77
N ARG A 1141 -47.77 57.78 24.90
CA ARG A 1141 -47.59 58.70 23.77
C ARG A 1141 -46.23 58.54 23.09
N ARG A 1142 -45.16 58.28 23.85
CA ARG A 1142 -43.82 58.08 23.29
C ARG A 1142 -43.80 56.88 22.34
N TRP A 1143 -44.41 55.77 22.74
CA TRP A 1143 -44.47 54.55 21.93
C TRP A 1143 -45.40 54.69 20.74
N LEU A 1144 -46.59 55.27 20.91
CA LEU A 1144 -47.49 55.58 19.80
C LEU A 1144 -46.86 56.51 18.76
N THR A 1145 -46.08 57.50 19.21
CA THR A 1145 -45.33 58.39 18.30
C THR A 1145 -44.22 57.64 17.55
N ALA A 1146 -43.58 56.66 18.18
CA ALA A 1146 -42.56 55.83 17.53
C ALA A 1146 -43.18 54.93 16.46
N ALA A 1147 -44.27 54.24 16.77
CA ALA A 1147 -45.00 53.40 15.81
C ALA A 1147 -45.67 54.21 14.68
N ALA A 1148 -46.25 55.37 14.99
CA ALA A 1148 -46.83 56.27 13.98
C ALA A 1148 -45.79 56.79 12.96
N LYS A 1149 -44.53 56.96 13.37
CA LYS A 1149 -43.43 57.31 12.44
C LYS A 1149 -43.01 56.17 11.52
N LEU A 1150 -43.41 54.94 11.84
CA LEU A 1150 -43.24 53.76 11.00
C LEU A 1150 -44.47 53.51 10.11
N ASP A 1151 -45.31 54.52 9.93
CA ASP A 1151 -46.51 54.50 9.08
C ASP A 1151 -47.57 53.45 9.50
N VAL A 1152 -47.66 53.13 10.81
CA VAL A 1152 -48.67 52.21 11.36
C VAL A 1152 -50.00 52.96 11.59
N PRO A 1153 -51.09 52.65 10.88
CA PRO A 1153 -52.33 53.43 10.96
C PRO A 1153 -53.02 53.35 12.33
N SER A 1154 -53.07 52.18 12.97
CA SER A 1154 -53.65 52.02 14.32
C SER A 1154 -52.96 52.90 15.35
N ALA A 1155 -51.62 52.96 15.33
CA ALA A 1155 -50.83 53.83 16.20
C ALA A 1155 -51.16 55.32 16.00
N MET A 1156 -51.44 55.74 14.76
CA MET A 1156 -51.79 57.12 14.44
C MET A 1156 -53.17 57.51 14.96
N TRP A 1157 -54.15 56.60 14.87
CA TRP A 1157 -55.48 56.79 15.44
C TRP A 1157 -55.42 56.91 16.97
N ASP A 1158 -54.76 55.96 17.63
CA ASP A 1158 -54.61 55.95 19.10
C ASP A 1158 -53.81 57.16 19.60
N LEU A 1159 -52.78 57.60 18.85
CA LEU A 1159 -52.02 58.81 19.15
C LEU A 1159 -52.89 60.07 19.04
N ALA A 1160 -53.75 60.15 18.01
CA ALA A 1160 -54.64 61.28 17.81
C ALA A 1160 -55.65 61.41 18.96
N ASP A 1161 -56.21 60.29 19.41
CA ASP A 1161 -57.16 60.26 20.52
C ASP A 1161 -56.49 60.65 21.85
N LEU A 1162 -55.27 60.15 22.10
CA LEU A 1162 -54.49 60.55 23.28
C LEU A 1162 -54.12 62.04 23.25
N LEU A 1163 -53.82 62.61 22.07
CA LEU A 1163 -53.50 64.04 21.90
C LEU A 1163 -54.72 64.96 22.11
N ASP A 1164 -55.92 64.51 21.74
CA ASP A 1164 -57.17 65.22 21.99
C ASP A 1164 -57.60 65.17 23.46
N GLY A 1165 -57.21 64.12 24.20
CA GLY A 1165 -57.45 64.00 25.64
C GLY A 1165 -56.50 64.82 26.55
N LEU A 1166 -55.49 65.51 26.00
CA LEU A 1166 -54.56 66.33 26.78
C LEU A 1166 -55.20 67.64 27.28
N GLU A 1167 -54.74 68.17 28.41
CA GLU A 1167 -55.06 69.52 28.86
C GLU A 1167 -53.83 70.45 28.80
N PRO A 1168 -53.76 71.43 27.87
CA PRO A 1168 -54.72 71.71 26.78
C PRO A 1168 -54.60 70.75 25.59
N PRO A 1169 -55.70 70.52 24.85
CA PRO A 1169 -55.75 69.52 23.77
C PRO A 1169 -54.92 69.94 22.56
N ARG A 1170 -54.35 68.96 21.85
CA ARG A 1170 -53.50 69.16 20.67
C ARG A 1170 -54.18 68.79 19.36
N SER A 1171 -55.43 69.24 19.17
CA SER A 1171 -56.29 68.78 18.07
C SER A 1171 -55.78 69.03 16.65
N ARG A 1172 -54.90 70.03 16.45
CA ARG A 1172 -54.23 70.23 15.15
C ARG A 1172 -53.22 69.14 14.83
N GLU A 1173 -52.52 68.63 15.84
CA GLU A 1173 -51.56 67.54 15.70
C GLU A 1173 -52.31 66.21 15.54
N ALA A 1174 -53.36 66.00 16.33
CA ALA A 1174 -54.26 64.84 16.22
C ALA A 1174 -54.86 64.68 14.81
N ASN A 1175 -55.44 65.76 14.25
CA ASN A 1175 -56.05 65.69 12.90
C ASN A 1175 -55.04 65.36 11.79
N ARG A 1176 -53.77 65.78 11.91
CA ARG A 1176 -52.73 65.43 10.93
C ARG A 1176 -52.45 63.93 10.92
N TRP A 1177 -52.40 63.31 12.11
CA TRP A 1177 -52.21 61.87 12.21
C TRP A 1177 -53.42 61.09 11.69
N ARG A 1178 -54.65 61.55 11.97
CA ARG A 1178 -55.88 60.97 11.39
C ARG A 1178 -55.92 61.04 9.85
N GLU A 1179 -55.56 62.19 9.29
CA GLU A 1179 -55.48 62.38 7.83
C GLU A 1179 -54.43 61.44 7.20
N ARG A 1180 -53.27 61.29 7.85
CA ARG A 1180 -52.21 60.38 7.38
C ARG A 1180 -52.63 58.91 7.47
N ALA A 1181 -53.27 58.50 8.56
CA ALA A 1181 -53.78 57.14 8.75
C ALA A 1181 -54.82 56.77 7.67
N ALA A 1182 -55.81 57.65 7.46
CA ALA A 1182 -56.84 57.47 6.44
C ALA A 1182 -56.26 57.42 5.02
N GLN A 1183 -55.18 58.15 4.74
CA GLN A 1183 -54.48 58.08 3.46
C GLN A 1183 -53.82 56.71 3.25
N ILE A 1184 -53.09 56.19 4.25
CA ILE A 1184 -52.39 54.90 4.16
C ILE A 1184 -53.40 53.75 4.01
N GLU A 1185 -54.50 53.78 4.77
CA GLU A 1185 -55.56 52.77 4.68
C GLU A 1185 -56.27 52.78 3.31
N ALA A 1186 -56.47 53.97 2.72
CA ALA A 1186 -57.02 54.09 1.37
C ALA A 1186 -56.07 53.52 0.31
N GLU A 1187 -54.77 53.82 0.40
CA GLU A 1187 -53.73 53.30 -0.50
C GLU A 1187 -53.63 51.77 -0.45
N ALA A 1188 -53.81 51.15 0.72
CA ALA A 1188 -53.81 49.70 0.89
C ALA A 1188 -55.09 49.00 0.40
N SER A 1189 -56.21 49.73 0.29
CA SER A 1189 -57.49 49.19 -0.22
C SER A 1189 -57.59 49.18 -1.76
N ASP A 1190 -56.76 49.99 -2.43
CA ASP A 1190 -56.65 50.07 -3.89
C ASP A 1190 -55.59 49.10 -4.48
N SER A 1191 -54.79 48.43 -3.64
CA SER A 1191 -53.81 47.38 -4.00
C SER A 1191 -54.36 45.98 -3.77
#